data_AF-A0A1B8CXA6-F1
#
_entry.id   AF-A0A1B8CXA6-F1
#
_cell.length_a   1.000
_cell.length_b   1.000
_cell.length_c   1.000
_cell.angle_alpha   90.00
_cell.angle_beta   90.00
_cell.angle_gamma   90.00
#
_symmetry.space_group_name_H-M   'P 1'
#
loop_
_entity.id
_entity.type
_entity.pdbx_description
1 polymer ?
#
loop_
_entity_poly.entity_id
_entity_poly.type
_entity_poly.pdbx_seq_one_letter_code
_entity_poly.pdbx_strand_id
1 'polypeptide(L)'
;MADDAPAPPGGAPAQGEGGGGGGGGGGEEHQLREKEDVRQMKESTHTRTITKDALDAHVSGIATPMSRPLSHHSLDLDDYFVGPRDLDGHSKLPYFMRMHGSVLPRMIIPLFCIGAWATFITCICEFVTKLGVDTVLLTVLGFVVGLSLSFRSSTAYERYSEGRKTWCTLMIQCRNIARYVWVHVEEREGDQSKEDLLQKITAMNLVLGFAVAVKHRLRFEPYAHYDDIAGLVSHLDTYAKAAFKEEHLEKKRTSTWKALGEKLGLPFALSNPRKEMKRSDRPLGNLPLEILAYLSAYFEEVSTNGQMKSAVMGGQFLTALAGMTDTAGNAERVLTTPLPVGYNILISQIVLLYIFLLPFQLYDKLKWITIPGTIAAAYIIVNPFGNDVNDLPLDQYCAELGRELDTLMSTPCPKFTDHVDLNKHLNQPLWPLSASRYQEWRERSETDIRSALRTKVVAGKGSSKFYDVNSSKVGHEIIYNVFSTRSNKAHAHAIRPVRKLFNLSSLLKTEPLIDTTIQTLLSKLDSNFVLGENSGKTCKMDDWLPFFAWDVIGRLTFGAPMGYLDNGWDFDGSQRSGTETFFYFACVGQIPELDYFLAKNPVCRIGPPAFNGPAILCAQRVAERQKEFEIEGKADHQDMLEDFMRINREDPSIMDDNAVVGALIVNVLAGGDTTGILLCAIIYYVLKDQVVYRKLMEELDAANLTCPVSYASTEKLPYFDAVVKEAARMHPGVGLILERVVPAEGLTLSDGRVLSPGTVVGMNAWVIHQNKEIFGDDAASFNPERWLRGEAETEEVCEISLLVSCYLLRAENALRVHLLKTSLQLYTQCTPDILSDLQNFGYQARLSMMKSHDLTFGAGKRVCMGRSVSILETYKVMTTLFLTYE
;
A
#
# COMPACT_ATOMS: atom_id res chain seq x y z
N MET A 1 -71.61 8.54 2.21
CA MET A 1 -73.03 8.70 2.59
C MET A 1 -73.83 8.44 1.33
N ALA A 2 -74.78 7.49 1.37
CA ALA A 2 -75.52 7.00 0.20
C ALA A 2 -74.63 6.29 -0.87
N ASP A 3 -75.05 5.24 -1.58
CA ASP A 3 -76.37 4.56 -1.61
C ASP A 3 -76.24 3.02 -1.57
N ASP A 4 -77.33 2.37 -1.13
CA ASP A 4 -77.46 0.91 -0.96
C ASP A 4 -78.10 0.18 -2.17
N ALA A 5 -77.89 -1.15 -2.13
CA ALA A 5 -78.32 -2.26 -3.00
C ALA A 5 -79.76 -2.23 -3.63
N PRO A 6 -80.05 -3.16 -4.57
CA PRO A 6 -80.62 -4.45 -4.16
C PRO A 6 -80.13 -5.71 -4.92
N ALA A 7 -80.51 -6.89 -4.40
CA ALA A 7 -80.19 -8.24 -4.89
C ALA A 7 -81.46 -9.15 -4.81
N PRO A 8 -81.42 -10.50 -5.02
CA PRO A 8 -80.43 -11.37 -5.69
C PRO A 8 -81.04 -11.95 -7.00
N PRO A 9 -81.59 -13.18 -7.20
CA PRO A 9 -81.52 -14.51 -6.52
C PRO A 9 -81.06 -15.70 -7.42
N GLY A 10 -80.67 -16.83 -6.78
CA GLY A 10 -80.93 -18.20 -7.33
C GLY A 10 -79.74 -19.14 -7.59
N GLY A 11 -79.75 -20.35 -6.99
CA GLY A 11 -79.08 -21.56 -7.52
C GLY A 11 -78.01 -22.23 -6.66
N ALA A 12 -78.42 -23.19 -5.81
CA ALA A 12 -77.58 -24.28 -5.26
C ALA A 12 -77.86 -25.60 -6.06
N PRO A 13 -77.26 -26.80 -5.83
CA PRO A 13 -76.52 -27.26 -4.63
C PRO A 13 -75.35 -28.27 -4.83
N ALA A 14 -74.86 -28.82 -3.69
CA ALA A 14 -74.16 -30.11 -3.50
C ALA A 14 -72.72 -30.24 -4.05
N GLN A 15 -71.76 -30.99 -3.47
CA GLN A 15 -71.57 -31.76 -2.21
C GLN A 15 -70.02 -31.87 -2.05
N GLY A 16 -69.35 -32.09 -0.92
CA GLY A 16 -69.71 -32.44 0.46
C GLY A 16 -68.41 -32.62 1.29
N GLU A 17 -68.55 -32.96 2.59
CA GLU A 17 -67.52 -33.49 3.53
C GLU A 17 -66.23 -32.65 3.79
N GLY A 18 -65.77 -32.42 5.03
CA GLY A 18 -66.35 -32.70 6.36
C GLY A 18 -65.35 -32.43 7.51
N GLY A 19 -65.81 -31.87 8.64
CA GLY A 19 -65.07 -31.75 9.92
C GLY A 19 -63.93 -30.71 9.98
N GLY A 20 -63.66 -30.01 11.09
CA GLY A 20 -64.39 -29.93 12.37
C GLY A 20 -63.51 -29.35 13.50
N GLY A 21 -63.94 -28.24 14.13
CA GLY A 21 -63.31 -27.62 15.32
C GLY A 21 -61.97 -26.91 15.07
N GLY A 22 -61.57 -25.86 15.82
CA GLY A 22 -62.28 -25.09 16.85
C GLY A 22 -61.30 -24.39 17.81
N GLY A 23 -61.63 -23.18 18.30
CA GLY A 23 -60.97 -22.55 19.46
C GLY A 23 -59.78 -21.64 19.15
N GLY A 24 -59.95 -20.34 19.40
CA GLY A 24 -58.96 -19.29 19.17
C GLY A 24 -57.89 -19.10 20.26
N GLY A 25 -57.21 -17.95 20.17
CA GLY A 25 -56.15 -17.51 21.08
C GLY A 25 -55.03 -16.80 20.31
N GLY A 26 -54.87 -15.49 20.53
CA GLY A 26 -53.79 -14.70 19.91
C GLY A 26 -52.62 -14.46 20.89
N GLY A 27 -51.50 -13.99 20.33
CA GLY A 27 -50.27 -13.68 21.06
C GLY A 27 -49.28 -14.86 21.09
N GLU A 28 -47.96 -14.66 20.94
CA GLU A 28 -47.25 -13.43 20.56
C GLU A 28 -45.83 -13.79 20.07
N GLU A 29 -45.13 -12.76 19.60
CA GLU A 29 -43.81 -12.73 18.97
C GLU A 29 -42.66 -13.49 19.69
N HIS A 30 -42.49 -14.81 19.50
CA HIS A 30 -41.21 -15.45 19.87
C HIS A 30 -40.76 -16.75 19.14
N GLN A 31 -41.11 -16.93 17.87
CA GLN A 31 -40.48 -17.95 16.98
C GLN A 31 -39.82 -17.35 15.72
N LEU A 32 -39.23 -16.17 15.87
CA LEU A 32 -38.12 -15.73 15.02
C LEU A 32 -36.94 -16.68 15.22
N ARG A 33 -36.58 -17.49 14.20
CA ARG A 33 -35.20 -17.77 13.73
C ARG A 33 -35.03 -18.98 12.81
N GLU A 34 -35.92 -19.97 12.78
CA GLU A 34 -35.57 -21.29 12.20
C GLU A 34 -35.89 -21.52 10.71
N LYS A 35 -36.44 -20.54 9.99
CA LYS A 35 -36.72 -20.66 8.53
C LYS A 35 -36.30 -19.48 7.65
N GLU A 36 -35.39 -18.64 8.14
CA GLU A 36 -34.62 -17.75 7.27
C GLU A 36 -33.63 -18.56 6.38
N ASP A 37 -33.15 -19.72 6.86
CA ASP A 37 -32.06 -20.48 6.20
C ASP A 37 -32.47 -21.43 5.06
N VAL A 38 -33.75 -21.68 4.82
CA VAL A 38 -34.20 -22.55 3.70
C VAL A 38 -34.82 -21.77 2.55
N ARG A 39 -35.40 -20.58 2.82
CA ARG A 39 -36.07 -19.78 1.77
C ARG A 39 -35.10 -18.88 0.98
N GLN A 40 -33.84 -18.77 1.40
CA GLN A 40 -32.75 -18.20 0.60
C GLN A 40 -32.33 -19.09 -0.59
N MET A 41 -32.86 -20.32 -0.74
CA MET A 41 -32.58 -21.20 -1.88
C MET A 41 -33.85 -21.80 -2.50
N LYS A 42 -34.54 -21.07 -3.41
CA LYS A 42 -35.12 -21.60 -4.68
C LYS A 42 -36.02 -20.67 -5.54
N GLU A 43 -36.59 -19.58 -5.02
CA GLU A 43 -37.76 -18.93 -5.67
C GLU A 43 -37.56 -17.51 -6.28
N SER A 44 -36.34 -17.13 -6.68
CA SER A 44 -36.15 -15.91 -7.52
C SER A 44 -35.14 -16.03 -8.67
N THR A 45 -34.66 -17.25 -8.94
CA THR A 45 -33.89 -17.52 -10.17
C THR A 45 -34.85 -17.70 -11.36
N HIS A 46 -35.31 -16.58 -11.93
CA HIS A 46 -35.42 -16.33 -13.38
C HIS A 46 -36.33 -15.12 -13.70
N THR A 47 -35.88 -14.32 -14.68
CA THR A 47 -36.65 -13.35 -15.50
C THR A 47 -36.63 -11.87 -15.10
N ARG A 48 -35.79 -11.09 -15.82
CA ARG A 48 -35.84 -9.63 -16.08
C ARG A 48 -35.75 -8.72 -14.83
N THR A 49 -34.73 -7.86 -14.74
CA THR A 49 -34.52 -6.76 -15.70
C THR A 49 -33.14 -6.80 -16.40
N ILE A 50 -33.17 -7.12 -17.69
CA ILE A 50 -32.18 -6.62 -18.65
C ILE A 50 -32.86 -5.42 -19.33
N THR A 51 -32.21 -4.25 -19.33
CA THR A 51 -32.53 -3.15 -20.24
C THR A 51 -31.25 -2.70 -20.95
N LYS A 52 -30.69 -3.64 -21.71
CA LYS A 52 -30.04 -3.33 -22.98
C LYS A 52 -31.12 -3.42 -24.05
N ASP A 53 -31.53 -2.30 -24.62
CA ASP A 53 -32.24 -2.31 -25.92
C ASP A 53 -31.33 -2.88 -27.03
N ALA A 54 -30.02 -2.95 -26.78
CA ALA A 54 -29.00 -3.62 -27.60
C ALA A 54 -29.11 -5.17 -27.68
N LEU A 55 -30.24 -5.77 -27.29
CA LEU A 55 -30.59 -7.17 -27.63
C LEU A 55 -31.60 -7.25 -28.78
N ASP A 56 -32.33 -6.16 -29.08
CA ASP A 56 -33.24 -6.05 -30.23
C ASP A 56 -32.55 -5.44 -31.45
N ALA A 57 -31.28 -5.80 -31.66
CA ALA A 57 -30.52 -5.38 -32.84
C ALA A 57 -31.06 -6.09 -34.10
N HIS A 58 -31.90 -5.40 -34.87
CA HIS A 58 -32.27 -5.81 -36.23
C HIS A 58 -31.05 -5.72 -37.17
N VAL A 59 -30.18 -6.73 -37.14
CA VAL A 59 -29.04 -6.87 -38.07
C VAL A 59 -29.53 -7.33 -39.44
N SER A 60 -30.28 -6.47 -40.14
CA SER A 60 -30.72 -6.71 -41.51
C SER A 60 -29.63 -6.31 -42.51
N GLY A 61 -28.98 -7.30 -43.12
CA GLY A 61 -28.18 -7.10 -44.34
C GLY A 61 -26.70 -6.72 -44.17
N ILE A 62 -26.17 -6.63 -42.95
CA ILE A 62 -24.73 -6.41 -42.75
C ILE A 62 -23.99 -7.75 -42.92
N ALA A 63 -23.37 -7.93 -44.09
CA ALA A 63 -22.32 -8.92 -44.25
C ALA A 63 -21.03 -8.38 -43.61
N THR A 64 -20.77 -8.77 -42.36
CA THR A 64 -19.45 -8.51 -41.75
C THR A 64 -18.39 -9.18 -42.63
N PRO A 65 -17.45 -8.44 -43.27
CA PRO A 65 -16.36 -9.07 -43.98
C PRO A 65 -15.56 -9.82 -42.93
N MET A 66 -15.60 -11.17 -43.01
CA MET A 66 -15.33 -12.07 -41.89
C MET A 66 -14.40 -11.47 -40.83
N SER A 67 -14.97 -11.06 -39.70
CA SER A 67 -14.24 -11.09 -38.44
C SER A 67 -13.96 -12.56 -38.16
N ARG A 68 -12.97 -13.11 -38.86
CA ARG A 68 -12.27 -14.30 -38.45
C ARG A 68 -11.96 -14.04 -36.98
N PRO A 69 -12.43 -14.88 -36.04
CA PRO A 69 -11.69 -15.02 -34.80
C PRO A 69 -10.23 -15.26 -35.21
N LEU A 70 -9.27 -14.86 -34.38
CA LEU A 70 -7.90 -15.36 -34.53
C LEU A 70 -7.94 -16.88 -34.32
N SER A 71 -8.28 -17.60 -35.38
CA SER A 71 -8.59 -19.01 -35.37
C SER A 71 -7.26 -19.75 -35.47
N HIS A 72 -6.52 -19.76 -34.37
CA HIS A 72 -5.39 -20.65 -34.14
C HIS A 72 -5.89 -22.09 -33.99
N HIS A 73 -6.43 -22.60 -35.09
CA HIS A 73 -6.78 -24.00 -35.34
C HIS A 73 -6.32 -24.43 -36.75
N SER A 74 -5.19 -23.88 -37.18
CA SER A 74 -4.14 -24.72 -37.76
C SER A 74 -3.36 -25.37 -36.62
N LEU A 75 -3.31 -26.71 -36.58
CA LEU A 75 -2.35 -27.45 -35.75
C LEU A 75 -0.94 -27.40 -36.36
N ASP A 76 -0.53 -26.24 -36.85
CA ASP A 76 0.81 -26.05 -37.39
C ASP A 76 1.80 -25.90 -36.24
N LEU A 77 2.86 -26.70 -36.29
CA LEU A 77 3.97 -26.69 -35.33
C LEU A 77 4.75 -25.37 -35.32
N ASP A 78 4.40 -24.41 -36.18
CA ASP A 78 5.04 -23.10 -36.28
C ASP A 78 4.37 -22.06 -35.36
N ASP A 79 3.04 -22.07 -35.21
CA ASP A 79 2.30 -21.23 -34.24
C ASP A 79 2.71 -21.52 -32.78
N TYR A 80 3.21 -22.73 -32.51
CA TYR A 80 3.68 -23.11 -31.17
C TYR A 80 5.07 -22.52 -30.82
N PHE A 81 5.80 -21.94 -31.78
CA PHE A 81 7.13 -21.36 -31.54
C PHE A 81 7.29 -19.90 -32.03
N VAL A 82 6.27 -19.34 -32.69
CA VAL A 82 6.29 -17.97 -33.23
C VAL A 82 4.96 -17.28 -32.92
N GLY A 83 5.01 -16.05 -32.40
CA GLY A 83 3.84 -15.23 -32.09
C GLY A 83 3.94 -14.55 -30.72
N PRO A 84 3.21 -13.43 -30.50
CA PRO A 84 3.10 -12.84 -29.16
C PRO A 84 2.38 -13.82 -28.24
N ARG A 85 2.86 -13.97 -27.01
CA ARG A 85 2.26 -14.88 -26.04
C ARG A 85 0.82 -14.47 -25.72
N ASP A 86 -0.12 -15.37 -25.97
CA ASP A 86 -1.49 -15.28 -25.46
C ASP A 86 -1.45 -15.20 -23.92
N LEU A 87 -1.96 -14.09 -23.38
CA LEU A 87 -2.06 -13.85 -21.94
C LEU A 87 -3.33 -14.47 -21.33
N ASP A 88 -4.35 -14.72 -22.15
CA ASP A 88 -5.63 -15.31 -21.75
C ASP A 88 -5.56 -16.87 -21.76
N GLY A 89 -4.62 -17.43 -22.51
CA GLY A 89 -4.31 -18.87 -22.60
C GLY A 89 -3.62 -19.48 -21.38
N HIS A 90 -4.39 -20.06 -20.45
CA HIS A 90 -3.84 -20.73 -19.26
C HIS A 90 -3.30 -22.16 -19.55
N SER A 91 -2.01 -22.27 -19.87
CA SER A 91 -1.32 -23.58 -19.97
C SER A 91 -1.27 -24.33 -18.63
N LYS A 92 -1.64 -25.62 -18.65
CA LYS A 92 -1.65 -26.52 -17.47
C LYS A 92 -0.25 -27.01 -17.05
N LEU A 93 0.79 -26.78 -17.85
CA LEU A 93 2.16 -27.20 -17.52
C LEU A 93 2.87 -26.19 -16.58
N PRO A 94 3.70 -26.66 -15.63
CA PRO A 94 4.60 -25.80 -14.86
C PRO A 94 5.53 -24.99 -15.76
N TYR A 95 5.89 -23.77 -15.36
CA TYR A 95 6.65 -22.83 -16.20
C TYR A 95 7.96 -23.40 -16.77
N PHE A 96 8.71 -24.19 -15.99
CA PHE A 96 9.98 -24.79 -16.43
C PHE A 96 9.80 -25.92 -17.50
N MET A 97 8.58 -26.45 -17.66
CA MET A 97 8.24 -27.46 -18.66
C MET A 97 7.58 -26.85 -19.91
N ARG A 98 7.40 -25.53 -19.97
CA ARG A 98 6.74 -24.86 -21.11
C ARG A 98 7.73 -24.70 -22.27
N MET A 99 7.46 -25.42 -23.35
CA MET A 99 8.21 -25.33 -24.60
C MET A 99 7.78 -24.13 -25.46
N HIS A 100 6.50 -23.71 -25.35
CA HIS A 100 5.98 -22.50 -26.00
C HIS A 100 6.68 -21.24 -25.46
N GLY A 101 7.30 -20.45 -26.36
CA GLY A 101 8.10 -19.28 -26.00
C GLY A 101 9.48 -19.58 -25.39
N SER A 102 9.95 -20.83 -25.44
CA SER A 102 11.31 -21.19 -25.03
C SER A 102 12.33 -20.93 -26.15
N VAL A 103 13.53 -20.47 -25.78
CA VAL A 103 14.67 -20.29 -26.71
C VAL A 103 15.27 -21.63 -27.15
N LEU A 104 14.88 -22.75 -26.51
CA LEU A 104 15.46 -24.09 -26.72
C LEU A 104 15.58 -24.53 -28.19
N PRO A 105 14.59 -24.33 -29.10
CA PRO A 105 14.73 -24.73 -30.51
C PRO A 105 15.88 -24.03 -31.24
N ARG A 106 16.14 -22.76 -30.93
CA ARG A 106 17.28 -21.99 -31.48
C ARG A 106 18.62 -22.43 -30.88
N MET A 107 18.61 -23.11 -29.72
CA MET A 107 19.80 -23.59 -29.03
C MET A 107 20.24 -25.01 -29.43
N ILE A 108 19.42 -25.77 -30.17
CA ILE A 108 19.73 -27.16 -30.53
C ILE A 108 21.07 -27.29 -31.27
N ILE A 109 21.31 -26.50 -32.31
CA ILE A 109 22.58 -26.54 -33.06
C ILE A 109 23.76 -26.07 -32.20
N PRO A 110 23.73 -24.89 -31.53
CA PRO A 110 24.83 -24.47 -30.65
C PRO A 110 25.18 -25.50 -29.57
N LEU A 111 24.19 -26.05 -28.85
CA LEU A 111 24.42 -27.02 -27.78
C LEU A 111 24.99 -28.34 -28.32
N PHE A 112 24.57 -28.78 -29.50
CA PHE A 112 25.16 -29.96 -30.16
C PHE A 112 26.64 -29.74 -30.49
N CYS A 113 26.99 -28.59 -31.08
CA CYS A 113 28.38 -28.24 -31.39
C CYS A 113 29.25 -28.15 -30.13
N ILE A 114 28.72 -27.56 -29.04
CA ILE A 114 29.42 -27.45 -27.75
C ILE A 114 29.56 -28.82 -27.08
N GLY A 115 28.53 -29.67 -27.15
CA GLY A 115 28.59 -31.06 -26.67
C GLY A 115 29.61 -31.90 -27.42
N ALA A 116 29.69 -31.75 -28.75
CA ALA A 116 30.71 -32.40 -29.57
C ALA A 116 32.13 -31.92 -29.21
N TRP A 117 32.32 -30.61 -29.00
CA TRP A 117 33.59 -30.04 -28.54
C TRP A 117 34.00 -30.56 -27.15
N ALA A 118 33.08 -30.52 -26.18
CA ALA A 118 33.32 -31.04 -24.84
C ALA A 118 33.65 -32.55 -24.86
N THR A 119 32.99 -33.32 -25.72
CA THR A 119 33.28 -34.75 -25.94
C THR A 119 34.68 -34.96 -26.51
N PHE A 120 35.05 -34.19 -27.53
CA PHE A 120 36.39 -34.25 -28.16
C PHE A 120 37.51 -33.96 -27.15
N ILE A 121 37.39 -32.89 -26.36
CA ILE A 121 38.38 -32.55 -25.32
C ILE A 121 38.41 -33.60 -24.21
N THR A 122 37.26 -34.09 -23.75
CA THR A 122 37.18 -35.15 -22.72
C THR A 122 37.88 -36.43 -23.19
N CYS A 123 37.69 -36.83 -24.45
CA CYS A 123 38.35 -38.01 -25.03
C CYS A 123 39.88 -37.83 -25.13
N ILE A 124 40.37 -36.65 -25.53
CA ILE A 124 41.82 -36.38 -25.58
C ILE A 124 42.43 -36.43 -24.17
N CYS A 125 41.76 -35.81 -23.19
CA CYS A 125 42.24 -35.77 -21.82
C CYS A 125 42.22 -37.12 -21.09
N GLU A 126 41.33 -38.04 -21.49
CA GLU A 126 41.24 -39.40 -20.96
C GLU A 126 42.21 -40.38 -21.65
N PHE A 127 42.31 -40.34 -22.98
CA PHE A 127 43.02 -41.37 -23.77
C PHE A 127 44.39 -40.97 -24.32
N VAL A 128 44.76 -39.68 -24.29
CA VAL A 128 46.01 -39.19 -24.90
C VAL A 128 46.88 -38.45 -23.90
N THR A 129 46.49 -37.24 -23.50
CA THR A 129 47.28 -36.34 -22.64
C THR A 129 46.36 -35.42 -21.85
N LYS A 130 46.62 -35.22 -20.55
CA LYS A 130 45.88 -34.25 -19.73
C LYS A 130 46.14 -32.82 -20.22
N LEU A 131 45.11 -32.15 -20.73
CA LEU A 131 45.13 -30.73 -21.15
C LEU A 131 44.48 -29.81 -20.11
N GLY A 132 44.65 -30.12 -18.82
CA GLY A 132 44.04 -29.35 -17.72
C GLY A 132 44.51 -27.90 -17.71
N VAL A 133 43.56 -26.96 -17.62
CA VAL A 133 43.82 -25.52 -17.48
C VAL A 133 43.35 -25.06 -16.10
N ASP A 134 44.12 -24.17 -15.48
CA ASP A 134 43.83 -23.69 -14.13
C ASP A 134 42.43 -23.04 -14.01
N THR A 135 41.75 -23.33 -12.91
CA THR A 135 40.39 -22.85 -12.61
C THR A 135 40.32 -21.35 -12.30
N VAL A 136 41.45 -20.67 -12.02
CA VAL A 136 41.50 -19.20 -11.88
C VAL A 136 41.03 -18.48 -13.15
N LEU A 137 41.28 -19.04 -14.33
CA LEU A 137 40.76 -18.45 -15.57
C LEU A 137 39.22 -18.56 -15.66
N LEU A 138 38.62 -19.56 -14.99
CA LEU A 138 37.15 -19.74 -14.91
C LEU A 138 36.53 -18.67 -14.01
N THR A 139 37.16 -18.31 -12.89
CA THR A 139 36.64 -17.27 -11.99
C THR A 139 36.73 -15.88 -12.62
N VAL A 140 37.86 -15.55 -13.27
CA VAL A 140 38.06 -14.26 -13.95
C VAL A 140 37.09 -14.11 -15.13
N LEU A 141 37.05 -15.08 -16.06
CA LEU A 141 36.13 -15.01 -17.20
C LEU A 141 34.66 -15.13 -16.76
N GLY A 142 34.38 -15.92 -15.72
CA GLY A 142 33.04 -16.07 -15.14
C GLY A 142 32.51 -14.76 -14.54
N PHE A 143 33.36 -14.00 -13.84
CA PHE A 143 33.01 -12.65 -13.36
C PHE A 143 32.72 -11.69 -14.53
N VAL A 144 33.56 -11.68 -15.57
CA VAL A 144 33.37 -10.82 -16.74
C VAL A 144 32.10 -11.20 -17.52
N VAL A 145 31.81 -12.50 -17.68
CA VAL A 145 30.56 -13.00 -18.26
C VAL A 145 29.37 -12.58 -17.41
N GLY A 146 29.42 -12.78 -16.09
CA GLY A 146 28.34 -12.40 -15.16
C GLY A 146 28.01 -10.90 -15.20
N LEU A 147 29.04 -10.03 -15.16
CA LEU A 147 28.88 -8.59 -15.27
C LEU A 147 28.29 -8.18 -16.65
N SER A 148 28.77 -8.81 -17.73
CA SER A 148 28.31 -8.57 -19.10
C SER A 148 26.85 -8.99 -19.32
N LEU A 149 26.46 -10.15 -18.77
CA LEU A 149 25.08 -10.64 -18.81
C LEU A 149 24.14 -9.78 -17.96
N SER A 150 24.59 -9.35 -16.77
CA SER A 150 23.82 -8.45 -15.89
C SER A 150 23.50 -7.13 -16.59
N PHE A 151 24.50 -6.48 -17.20
CA PHE A 151 24.29 -5.23 -17.94
C PHE A 151 23.38 -5.41 -19.16
N ARG A 152 23.53 -6.49 -19.93
CA ARG A 152 22.60 -6.84 -21.03
C ARG A 152 21.17 -7.07 -20.52
N SER A 153 21.00 -7.68 -19.36
CA SER A 153 19.69 -7.92 -18.75
C SER A 153 19.04 -6.63 -18.22
N SER A 154 19.81 -5.75 -17.57
CA SER A 154 19.29 -4.44 -17.08
C SER A 154 18.82 -3.58 -18.24
N THR A 155 19.66 -3.42 -19.27
CA THR A 155 19.33 -2.60 -20.45
C THR A 155 18.18 -3.16 -21.28
N ALA A 156 18.02 -4.49 -21.36
CA ALA A 156 16.84 -5.12 -21.97
C ALA A 156 15.57 -4.85 -21.15
N TYR A 157 15.63 -4.99 -19.82
CA TYR A 157 14.49 -4.72 -18.93
C TYR A 157 14.09 -3.24 -18.91
N GLU A 158 15.05 -2.33 -18.94
CA GLU A 158 14.83 -0.89 -19.07
C GLU A 158 14.06 -0.55 -20.35
N ARG A 159 14.51 -1.05 -21.51
CA ARG A 159 13.83 -0.83 -22.80
C ARG A 159 12.43 -1.45 -22.84
N TYR A 160 12.25 -2.64 -22.26
CA TYR A 160 10.93 -3.27 -22.12
C TYR A 160 9.99 -2.44 -21.22
N SER A 161 10.50 -1.96 -20.08
CA SER A 161 9.77 -1.10 -19.14
C SER A 161 9.40 0.25 -19.75
N GLU A 162 10.32 0.86 -20.51
CA GLU A 162 10.11 2.10 -21.25
C GLU A 162 9.05 1.91 -22.34
N GLY A 163 9.17 0.88 -23.18
CA GLY A 163 8.16 0.55 -24.20
C GLY A 163 6.76 0.34 -23.64
N ARG A 164 6.61 -0.37 -22.49
CA ARG A 164 5.31 -0.50 -21.82
C ARG A 164 4.76 0.84 -21.32
N LYS A 165 5.60 1.71 -20.77
CA LYS A 165 5.17 3.04 -20.31
C LYS A 165 4.67 3.87 -21.50
N THR A 166 5.43 3.91 -22.59
CA THR A 166 5.07 4.62 -23.81
C THR A 166 3.75 4.12 -24.40
N TRP A 167 3.55 2.80 -24.47
CA TRP A 167 2.29 2.24 -24.98
C TRP A 167 1.10 2.47 -24.05
N CYS A 168 1.30 2.41 -22.72
CA CYS A 168 0.27 2.78 -21.75
C CYS A 168 -0.16 4.25 -21.91
N THR A 169 0.79 5.17 -22.09
CA THR A 169 0.50 6.58 -22.39
C THR A 169 -0.24 6.74 -23.71
N LEU A 170 0.13 6.00 -24.77
CA LEU A 170 -0.57 6.02 -26.05
C LEU A 170 -2.06 5.61 -25.89
N MET A 171 -2.32 4.51 -25.18
CA MET A 171 -3.68 4.05 -24.87
C MET A 171 -4.47 5.12 -24.10
N ILE A 172 -3.86 5.81 -23.14
CA ILE A 172 -4.48 6.91 -22.40
C ILE A 172 -4.87 8.06 -23.34
N GLN A 173 -3.99 8.48 -24.27
CA GLN A 173 -4.34 9.56 -25.21
C GLN A 173 -5.43 9.15 -26.20
N CYS A 174 -5.39 7.92 -26.71
CA CYS A 174 -6.47 7.39 -27.56
C CYS A 174 -7.82 7.40 -26.82
N ARG A 175 -7.86 6.92 -25.56
CA ARG A 175 -9.04 6.95 -24.68
C ARG A 175 -9.49 8.38 -24.31
N ASN A 176 -8.58 9.35 -24.27
CA ASN A 176 -8.91 10.76 -24.06
C ASN A 176 -9.61 11.33 -25.30
N ILE A 177 -8.98 11.23 -26.47
CA ILE A 177 -9.55 11.70 -27.73
C ILE A 177 -10.89 11.04 -28.00
N ALA A 178 -11.01 9.72 -27.82
CA ALA A 178 -12.26 9.00 -28.00
C ALA A 178 -13.41 9.59 -27.17
N ARG A 179 -13.16 9.91 -25.89
CA ARG A 179 -14.14 10.56 -25.02
C ARG A 179 -14.41 12.01 -25.42
N TYR A 180 -13.40 12.76 -25.85
CA TYR A 180 -13.57 14.13 -26.35
C TYR A 180 -14.44 14.18 -27.61
N VAL A 181 -14.20 13.28 -28.57
CA VAL A 181 -15.02 13.13 -29.77
C VAL A 181 -16.44 12.66 -29.42
N TRP A 182 -16.59 11.61 -28.62
CA TRP A 182 -17.91 11.04 -28.36
C TRP A 182 -18.82 11.95 -27.54
N VAL A 183 -18.26 12.63 -26.53
CA VAL A 183 -19.02 13.42 -25.54
C VAL A 183 -19.12 14.91 -25.87
N HIS A 184 -18.07 15.51 -26.45
CA HIS A 184 -17.98 16.97 -26.63
C HIS A 184 -18.17 17.47 -28.06
N VAL A 185 -18.35 16.57 -29.03
CA VAL A 185 -18.76 16.91 -30.40
C VAL A 185 -20.25 16.63 -30.55
N GLU A 186 -21.03 17.70 -30.68
CA GLU A 186 -22.47 17.62 -30.90
C GLU A 186 -22.80 17.28 -32.37
N GLU A 187 -23.82 16.45 -32.55
CA GLU A 187 -24.43 16.19 -33.86
C GLU A 187 -25.47 17.29 -34.14
N ARG A 188 -25.41 17.88 -35.34
CA ARG A 188 -26.32 18.95 -35.77
C ARG A 188 -27.72 18.40 -36.06
N GLU A 189 -28.75 19.22 -35.87
CA GLU A 189 -30.13 18.81 -36.09
C GLU A 189 -30.49 18.66 -37.58
N GLY A 190 -31.44 17.78 -37.90
CA GLY A 190 -31.90 17.52 -39.26
C GLY A 190 -31.09 16.44 -40.00
N ASP A 191 -31.04 16.52 -41.33
CA ASP A 191 -30.39 15.50 -42.17
C ASP A 191 -28.88 15.37 -41.92
N GLN A 192 -28.23 16.45 -41.46
CA GLN A 192 -26.78 16.50 -41.14
C GLN A 192 -26.40 15.63 -39.93
N SER A 193 -27.34 15.33 -39.02
CA SER A 193 -27.10 14.47 -37.84
C SER A 193 -26.45 13.13 -38.19
N LYS A 194 -26.88 12.52 -39.29
CA LYS A 194 -26.37 11.22 -39.76
C LYS A 194 -24.95 11.32 -40.30
N GLU A 195 -24.65 12.42 -41.00
CA GLU A 195 -23.31 12.67 -41.53
C GLU A 195 -22.33 12.96 -40.39
N ASP A 196 -22.72 13.79 -39.42
CA ASP A 196 -21.94 14.07 -38.21
C ASP A 196 -21.62 12.80 -37.41
N LEU A 197 -22.59 11.89 -37.24
CA LEU A 197 -22.39 10.62 -36.56
C LEU A 197 -21.41 9.71 -37.33
N LEU A 198 -21.51 9.65 -38.66
CA LEU A 198 -20.58 8.89 -39.50
C LEU A 198 -19.17 9.52 -39.50
N GLN A 199 -19.05 10.84 -39.47
CA GLN A 199 -17.78 11.55 -39.28
C GLN A 199 -17.16 11.22 -37.91
N LYS A 200 -17.95 11.25 -36.82
CA LYS A 200 -17.50 10.84 -35.47
C LYS A 200 -16.99 9.40 -35.43
N ILE A 201 -17.71 8.45 -36.04
CA ILE A 201 -17.29 7.04 -36.14
C ILE A 201 -16.00 6.92 -36.97
N THR A 202 -15.87 7.68 -38.05
CA THR A 202 -14.65 7.71 -38.88
C THR A 202 -13.46 8.24 -38.08
N ALA A 203 -13.62 9.34 -37.33
CA ALA A 203 -12.58 9.88 -36.45
C ALA A 203 -12.18 8.89 -35.34
N MET A 204 -13.14 8.17 -34.76
CA MET A 204 -12.88 7.08 -33.79
C MET A 204 -12.06 5.94 -34.40
N ASN A 205 -12.39 5.53 -35.64
CA ASN A 205 -11.62 4.54 -36.38
C ASN A 205 -10.21 5.02 -36.74
N LEU A 206 -10.01 6.34 -36.97
CA LEU A 206 -8.68 6.92 -37.17
C LEU A 206 -7.85 6.94 -35.88
N VAL A 207 -8.46 7.07 -34.69
CA VAL A 207 -7.75 6.92 -33.40
C VAL A 207 -7.23 5.49 -33.24
N LEU A 208 -8.03 4.47 -33.58
CA LEU A 208 -7.56 3.07 -33.64
C LEU A 208 -6.49 2.88 -34.72
N GLY A 209 -6.74 3.43 -35.91
CA GLY A 209 -5.84 3.37 -37.06
C GLY A 209 -4.46 3.94 -36.77
N PHE A 210 -4.36 5.00 -35.95
CA PHE A 210 -3.09 5.52 -35.47
C PHE A 210 -2.31 4.49 -34.64
N ALA A 211 -2.95 3.87 -33.65
CA ALA A 211 -2.29 2.87 -32.80
C ALA A 211 -1.82 1.65 -33.61
N VAL A 212 -2.64 1.19 -34.56
CA VAL A 212 -2.29 0.10 -35.48
C VAL A 212 -1.17 0.52 -36.45
N ALA A 213 -1.18 1.77 -36.95
CA ALA A 213 -0.10 2.30 -37.79
C ALA A 213 1.24 2.40 -37.03
N VAL A 214 1.22 2.81 -35.76
CA VAL A 214 2.41 2.82 -34.90
C VAL A 214 2.94 1.40 -34.72
N LYS A 215 2.07 0.41 -34.49
CA LYS A 215 2.45 -1.01 -34.42
C LYS A 215 3.18 -1.48 -35.69
N HIS A 216 2.59 -1.30 -36.87
CA HIS A 216 3.25 -1.70 -38.14
C HIS A 216 4.56 -0.96 -38.37
N ARG A 217 4.61 0.34 -38.06
CA ARG A 217 5.83 1.15 -38.16
C ARG A 217 6.96 0.62 -37.27
N LEU A 218 6.65 0.18 -36.05
CA LEU A 218 7.62 -0.47 -35.15
C LEU A 218 8.07 -1.86 -35.64
N ARG A 219 7.24 -2.54 -36.44
CA ARG A 219 7.57 -3.82 -37.11
C ARG A 219 8.33 -3.67 -38.43
N PHE A 220 8.56 -2.44 -38.90
CA PHE A 220 9.08 -2.13 -40.25
C PHE A 220 8.16 -2.61 -41.39
N GLU A 221 6.86 -2.68 -41.13
CA GLU A 221 5.77 -3.01 -42.06
C GLU A 221 5.22 -1.71 -42.66
N PRO A 222 5.56 -1.31 -43.90
CA PRO A 222 5.47 0.09 -44.31
C PRO A 222 4.25 0.44 -45.18
N TYR A 223 3.34 -0.51 -45.39
CA TYR A 223 2.21 -0.37 -46.32
C TYR A 223 0.86 -0.30 -45.60
N ALA A 224 -0.18 0.16 -46.30
CA ALA A 224 -1.53 0.33 -45.76
C ALA A 224 -2.51 -0.83 -46.07
N HIS A 225 -2.02 -1.99 -46.53
CA HIS A 225 -2.84 -3.09 -47.06
C HIS A 225 -3.06 -4.27 -46.09
N TYR A 226 -2.50 -4.23 -44.88
CA TYR A 226 -2.64 -5.33 -43.92
C TYR A 226 -4.09 -5.47 -43.44
N ASP A 227 -4.55 -6.70 -43.23
CA ASP A 227 -5.96 -7.04 -42.95
C ASP A 227 -6.55 -6.24 -41.78
N ASP A 228 -5.72 -5.87 -40.80
CA ASP A 228 -6.06 -5.18 -39.56
C ASP A 228 -5.98 -3.63 -39.63
N ILE A 229 -5.37 -3.06 -40.68
CA ILE A 229 -5.31 -1.60 -40.89
C ILE A 229 -6.04 -1.13 -42.13
N ALA A 230 -6.18 -1.98 -43.16
CA ALA A 230 -6.72 -1.58 -44.46
C ALA A 230 -8.13 -0.95 -44.33
N GLY A 231 -9.02 -1.52 -43.53
CA GLY A 231 -10.36 -0.96 -43.27
C GLY A 231 -10.33 0.43 -42.59
N LEU A 232 -9.29 0.72 -41.81
CA LEU A 232 -9.17 1.93 -41.00
C LEU A 232 -8.54 3.11 -41.76
N VAL A 233 -7.67 2.86 -42.75
CA VAL A 233 -6.86 3.91 -43.40
C VAL A 233 -6.87 3.90 -44.93
N SER A 234 -7.38 2.86 -45.60
CA SER A 234 -7.33 2.77 -47.07
C SER A 234 -8.17 3.83 -47.79
N HIS A 235 -9.13 4.47 -47.12
CA HIS A 235 -9.91 5.58 -47.66
C HIS A 235 -9.12 6.89 -47.69
N LEU A 236 -8.08 7.04 -46.88
CA LEU A 236 -7.20 8.22 -46.86
C LEU A 236 -6.32 8.29 -48.11
N ASP A 237 -5.86 9.48 -48.47
CA ASP A 237 -4.73 9.65 -49.38
C ASP A 237 -3.43 9.70 -48.56
N THR A 238 -2.55 8.71 -48.76
CA THR A 238 -1.34 8.50 -47.94
C THR A 238 -0.20 7.94 -48.79
N TYR A 239 1.03 8.25 -48.41
CA TYR A 239 2.22 7.72 -49.08
C TYR A 239 2.32 6.19 -48.98
N ALA A 240 1.90 5.61 -47.84
CA ALA A 240 1.85 4.16 -47.64
C ALA A 240 0.86 3.43 -48.58
N LYS A 241 -0.22 4.11 -48.98
CA LYS A 241 -1.16 3.64 -50.01
C LYS A 241 -0.61 3.87 -51.42
N ALA A 242 -0.02 5.04 -51.69
CA ALA A 242 0.60 5.34 -52.99
C ALA A 242 1.81 4.45 -53.33
N ALA A 243 2.51 3.92 -52.32
CA ALA A 243 3.61 2.98 -52.48
C ALA A 243 3.19 1.50 -52.63
N PHE A 244 1.92 1.17 -52.42
CA PHE A 244 1.42 -0.19 -52.54
C PHE A 244 1.28 -0.67 -54.00
N LYS A 245 1.50 -1.97 -54.21
CA LYS A 245 1.35 -2.69 -55.48
C LYS A 245 0.73 -4.06 -55.18
N GLU A 246 -0.09 -4.54 -56.11
CA GLU A 246 -0.85 -5.80 -55.97
C GLU A 246 0.06 -7.03 -55.74
N GLU A 247 1.29 -7.01 -56.29
CA GLU A 247 2.36 -8.01 -56.05
C GLU A 247 2.74 -8.20 -54.57
N HIS A 248 2.44 -7.24 -53.68
CA HIS A 248 2.73 -7.36 -52.25
C HIS A 248 1.70 -8.20 -51.49
N LEU A 249 0.56 -8.55 -52.09
CA LEU A 249 -0.46 -9.43 -51.48
C LEU A 249 -0.03 -10.92 -51.51
N GLU A 250 0.86 -11.31 -52.42
CA GLU A 250 1.31 -12.70 -52.53
C GLU A 250 2.32 -13.07 -51.44
N LYS A 251 1.90 -13.91 -50.47
CA LYS A 251 2.81 -14.55 -49.50
C LYS A 251 3.83 -15.42 -50.24
N LYS A 252 5.04 -14.89 -50.47
CA LYS A 252 6.15 -15.60 -51.12
C LYS A 252 6.53 -16.86 -50.34
N ARG A 253 6.31 -18.03 -50.95
CA ARG A 253 6.70 -19.33 -50.41
C ARG A 253 8.20 -19.35 -50.08
N THR A 254 8.55 -19.61 -48.83
CA THR A 254 9.94 -19.81 -48.41
C THR A 254 10.43 -21.19 -48.85
N SER A 255 11.71 -21.30 -49.21
CA SER A 255 12.35 -22.60 -49.42
C SER A 255 12.40 -23.37 -48.11
N THR A 256 12.22 -24.70 -48.13
CA THR A 256 12.24 -25.55 -46.92
C THR A 256 13.52 -25.41 -46.12
N TRP A 257 14.68 -25.25 -46.78
CA TRP A 257 15.96 -24.95 -46.14
C TRP A 257 16.00 -23.58 -45.46
N LYS A 258 15.32 -22.58 -46.03
CA LYS A 258 15.21 -21.25 -45.44
C LYS A 258 14.27 -21.26 -44.23
N ALA A 259 13.11 -21.91 -44.35
CA ALA A 259 12.17 -22.09 -43.24
C ALA A 259 12.81 -22.86 -42.07
N LEU A 260 13.55 -23.94 -42.35
CA LEU A 260 14.30 -24.69 -41.33
C LEU A 260 15.40 -23.83 -40.69
N GLY A 261 16.12 -23.03 -41.48
CA GLY A 261 17.14 -22.11 -40.97
C GLY A 261 16.59 -20.96 -40.13
N GLU A 262 15.42 -20.41 -40.50
CA GLU A 262 14.68 -19.41 -39.71
C GLU A 262 14.17 -20.02 -38.40
N LYS A 263 13.62 -21.24 -38.44
CA LYS A 263 13.15 -21.99 -37.26
C LYS A 263 14.28 -22.34 -36.27
N LEU A 264 15.47 -22.62 -36.79
CA LEU A 264 16.69 -22.89 -35.99
C LEU A 264 17.46 -21.60 -35.62
N GLY A 265 16.97 -20.42 -35.99
CA GLY A 265 17.56 -19.12 -35.60
C GLY A 265 18.92 -18.82 -36.24
N LEU A 266 19.24 -19.43 -37.39
CA LEU A 266 20.54 -19.28 -38.04
C LEU A 266 20.71 -17.84 -38.59
N PRO A 267 21.77 -17.09 -38.20
CA PRO A 267 21.89 -15.67 -38.53
C PRO A 267 21.85 -15.31 -40.03
N PHE A 268 22.25 -16.26 -40.90
CA PHE A 268 22.26 -16.10 -42.35
C PHE A 268 20.92 -16.47 -43.01
N ALA A 269 20.01 -17.15 -42.31
CA ALA A 269 18.68 -17.51 -42.81
C ALA A 269 17.63 -16.44 -42.49
N LEU A 270 17.80 -15.71 -41.38
CA LEU A 270 16.91 -14.64 -40.92
C LEU A 270 16.80 -13.50 -41.96
N SER A 271 15.57 -13.19 -42.39
CA SER A 271 15.32 -12.02 -43.22
C SER A 271 15.43 -10.72 -42.42
N ASN A 272 16.28 -9.79 -42.85
CA ASN A 272 16.34 -8.45 -42.28
C ASN A 272 14.99 -7.72 -42.49
N PRO A 273 14.28 -7.29 -41.43
CA PRO A 273 12.94 -6.68 -41.55
C PRO A 273 12.97 -5.36 -42.32
N ARG A 274 14.08 -4.61 -42.27
CA ARG A 274 14.25 -3.36 -43.02
C ARG A 274 14.45 -3.58 -44.53
N LYS A 275 14.41 -4.81 -45.03
CA LYS A 275 14.60 -5.14 -46.44
C LYS A 275 13.43 -4.68 -47.31
N GLU A 276 12.19 -4.77 -46.83
CA GLU A 276 11.01 -4.31 -47.58
C GLU A 276 10.97 -2.78 -47.70
N MET A 277 11.28 -2.05 -46.62
CA MET A 277 11.43 -0.58 -46.69
C MET A 277 12.47 -0.14 -47.74
N LYS A 278 13.56 -0.90 -47.91
CA LYS A 278 14.60 -0.64 -48.92
C LYS A 278 14.21 -1.06 -50.35
N ARG A 279 13.11 -1.79 -50.52
CA ARG A 279 12.61 -2.27 -51.83
C ARG A 279 11.58 -1.34 -52.45
N SER A 280 10.98 -0.44 -51.67
CA SER A 280 10.03 0.54 -52.19
C SER A 280 10.70 1.49 -53.18
N ASP A 281 10.12 1.59 -54.38
CA ASP A 281 10.47 2.57 -55.42
C ASP A 281 9.78 3.92 -55.22
N ARG A 282 8.90 4.03 -54.21
CA ARG A 282 8.16 5.24 -53.84
C ARG A 282 8.43 5.63 -52.37
N PRO A 283 8.34 6.92 -52.00
CA PRO A 283 8.42 7.33 -50.61
C PRO A 283 7.27 6.70 -49.81
N LEU A 284 7.59 6.09 -48.66
CA LEU A 284 6.64 5.37 -47.80
C LEU A 284 5.95 6.27 -46.77
N GLY A 285 6.42 7.52 -46.61
CA GLY A 285 5.87 8.51 -45.69
C GLY A 285 6.01 8.15 -44.20
N ASN A 286 5.08 8.69 -43.41
CA ASN A 286 4.93 8.40 -41.99
C ASN A 286 3.44 8.27 -41.66
N LEU A 287 2.88 7.09 -41.96
CA LEU A 287 1.44 6.81 -41.86
C LEU A 287 0.81 7.25 -40.50
N PRO A 288 1.41 7.01 -39.31
CA PRO A 288 0.91 7.59 -38.05
C PRO A 288 0.77 9.12 -38.09
N LEU A 289 1.76 9.85 -38.60
CA LEU A 289 1.72 11.32 -38.68
C LEU A 289 0.71 11.80 -39.73
N GLU A 290 0.56 11.08 -40.84
CA GLU A 290 -0.47 11.35 -41.85
C GLU A 290 -1.89 11.19 -41.24
N ILE A 291 -2.12 10.15 -40.44
CA ILE A 291 -3.40 9.96 -39.70
C ILE A 291 -3.64 11.10 -38.70
N LEU A 292 -2.62 11.58 -37.99
CA LEU A 292 -2.75 12.74 -37.09
C LEU A 292 -3.13 14.03 -37.85
N ALA A 293 -2.67 14.20 -39.09
CA ALA A 293 -3.08 15.33 -39.92
C ALA A 293 -4.58 15.27 -40.27
N TYR A 294 -5.10 14.08 -40.63
CA TYR A 294 -6.54 13.90 -40.85
C TYR A 294 -7.38 14.07 -39.57
N LEU A 295 -6.90 13.60 -38.41
CA LEU A 295 -7.55 13.85 -37.12
C LEU A 295 -7.54 15.35 -36.74
N SER A 296 -6.50 16.08 -37.12
CA SER A 296 -6.41 17.53 -36.92
C SER A 296 -7.36 18.28 -37.86
N ALA A 297 -7.50 17.84 -39.10
CA ALA A 297 -8.46 18.40 -40.06
C ALA A 297 -9.91 18.19 -39.61
N TYR A 298 -10.25 16.99 -39.13
CA TYR A 298 -11.55 16.71 -38.52
C TYR A 298 -11.85 17.64 -37.32
N PHE A 299 -10.86 17.90 -36.47
CA PHE A 299 -11.01 18.82 -35.35
C PHE A 299 -11.24 20.27 -35.78
N GLU A 300 -10.55 20.73 -36.83
CA GLU A 300 -10.75 22.07 -37.39
C GLU A 300 -12.14 22.21 -38.02
N GLU A 301 -12.62 21.19 -38.73
CA GLU A 301 -13.98 21.15 -39.32
C GLU A 301 -15.06 21.21 -38.22
N VAL A 302 -14.96 20.36 -37.21
CA VAL A 302 -15.85 20.33 -36.03
C VAL A 302 -15.84 21.66 -35.25
N SER A 303 -14.68 22.30 -35.14
CA SER A 303 -14.52 23.60 -34.48
C SER A 303 -15.14 24.73 -35.32
N THR A 304 -14.93 24.72 -36.64
CA THR A 304 -15.50 25.68 -37.59
C THR A 304 -17.03 25.57 -37.65
N ASN A 305 -17.56 24.35 -37.61
CA ASN A 305 -18.99 24.07 -37.56
C ASN A 305 -19.65 24.41 -36.20
N GLY A 306 -18.87 24.81 -35.18
CA GLY A 306 -19.37 25.13 -33.84
C GLY A 306 -19.86 23.93 -33.03
N GLN A 307 -19.56 22.70 -33.47
CA GLN A 307 -20.02 21.45 -32.85
C GLN A 307 -19.32 21.15 -31.51
N MET A 308 -18.13 21.72 -31.27
CA MET A 308 -17.44 21.67 -29.98
C MET A 308 -17.54 23.02 -29.24
N LYS A 309 -18.53 23.15 -28.36
CA LYS A 309 -18.84 24.41 -27.65
C LYS A 309 -17.79 24.90 -26.65
N SER A 310 -16.91 24.02 -26.16
CA SER A 310 -15.93 24.36 -25.12
C SER A 310 -14.52 24.45 -25.69
N ALA A 311 -14.00 25.67 -25.81
CA ALA A 311 -12.63 25.94 -26.25
C ALA A 311 -11.57 25.25 -25.35
N VAL A 312 -11.87 25.06 -24.06
CA VAL A 312 -11.00 24.32 -23.12
C VAL A 312 -10.89 22.85 -23.54
N MET A 313 -12.00 22.22 -23.94
CA MET A 313 -12.00 20.83 -24.42
C MET A 313 -11.28 20.70 -25.76
N GLY A 314 -11.40 21.69 -26.64
CA GLY A 314 -10.60 21.76 -27.87
C GLY A 314 -9.09 21.83 -27.59
N GLY A 315 -8.69 22.65 -26.61
CA GLY A 315 -7.30 22.68 -26.13
C GLY A 315 -6.82 21.33 -25.56
N GLN A 316 -7.68 20.60 -24.85
CA GLN A 316 -7.36 19.24 -24.35
C GLN A 316 -7.27 18.20 -25.49
N PHE A 317 -8.10 18.31 -26.53
CA PHE A 317 -8.02 17.48 -27.72
C PHE A 317 -6.68 17.67 -28.45
N LEU A 318 -6.27 18.91 -28.71
CA LEU A 318 -4.97 19.24 -29.30
C LEU A 318 -3.79 18.77 -28.42
N THR A 319 -3.91 18.90 -27.10
CA THR A 319 -2.92 18.38 -26.14
C THR A 319 -2.80 16.86 -26.21
N ALA A 320 -3.92 16.14 -26.39
CA ALA A 320 -3.91 14.69 -26.54
C ALA A 320 -3.30 14.24 -27.89
N LEU A 321 -3.54 14.97 -28.99
CA LEU A 321 -2.86 14.74 -30.28
C LEU A 321 -1.34 14.96 -30.20
N ALA A 322 -0.90 16.01 -29.48
CA ALA A 322 0.52 16.20 -29.19
C ALA A 322 1.09 15.01 -28.40
N GLY A 323 0.37 14.53 -27.38
CA GLY A 323 0.74 13.31 -26.63
C GLY A 323 0.79 12.03 -27.48
N MET A 324 -0.05 11.90 -28.51
CA MET A 324 0.05 10.79 -29.48
C MET A 324 1.30 10.92 -30.36
N THR A 325 1.66 12.14 -30.75
CA THR A 325 2.91 12.44 -31.48
C THR A 325 4.14 12.07 -30.63
N ASP A 326 4.18 12.54 -29.37
CA ASP A 326 5.26 12.27 -28.43
C ASP A 326 5.41 10.77 -28.12
N THR A 327 4.30 10.03 -28.01
CA THR A 327 4.36 8.58 -27.73
C THR A 327 4.86 7.80 -28.94
N ALA A 328 4.47 8.16 -30.17
CA ALA A 328 5.07 7.57 -31.38
C ALA A 328 6.58 7.87 -31.47
N GLY A 329 7.00 9.12 -31.25
CA GLY A 329 8.41 9.51 -31.25
C GLY A 329 9.24 8.79 -30.17
N ASN A 330 8.68 8.61 -28.97
CA ASN A 330 9.34 7.83 -27.91
C ASN A 330 9.42 6.33 -28.24
N ALA A 331 8.40 5.74 -28.86
CA ALA A 331 8.44 4.34 -29.29
C ALA A 331 9.50 4.13 -30.39
N GLU A 332 9.58 5.06 -31.35
CA GLU A 332 10.64 5.08 -32.36
C GLU A 332 12.03 5.24 -31.73
N ARG A 333 12.19 6.10 -30.71
CA ARG A 333 13.46 6.22 -29.96
C ARG A 333 13.87 4.88 -29.35
N VAL A 334 12.98 4.22 -28.59
CA VAL A 334 13.25 2.92 -27.95
C VAL A 334 13.69 1.85 -28.97
N LEU A 335 13.11 1.87 -30.18
CA LEU A 335 13.47 0.97 -31.28
C LEU A 335 14.80 1.35 -31.97
N THR A 336 15.05 2.65 -32.15
CA THR A 336 16.19 3.18 -32.93
C THR A 336 17.48 3.36 -32.11
N THR A 337 17.42 3.28 -30.77
CA THR A 337 18.60 3.24 -29.88
C THR A 337 18.86 1.82 -29.34
N PRO A 338 19.34 0.87 -30.17
CA PRO A 338 19.81 -0.43 -29.68
C PRO A 338 21.14 -0.27 -28.92
N LEU A 339 21.51 -1.31 -28.18
CA LEU A 339 22.87 -1.43 -27.63
C LEU A 339 23.92 -1.27 -28.73
N PRO A 340 25.04 -0.54 -28.49
CA PRO A 340 26.10 -0.36 -29.47
C PRO A 340 26.57 -1.71 -30.04
N VAL A 341 26.70 -1.80 -31.36
CA VAL A 341 27.00 -3.08 -32.05
C VAL A 341 28.28 -3.73 -31.53
N GLY A 342 29.32 -2.93 -31.24
CA GLY A 342 30.56 -3.41 -30.65
C GLY A 342 30.39 -4.07 -29.27
N TYR A 343 29.43 -3.61 -28.46
CA TYR A 343 29.13 -4.21 -27.16
C TYR A 343 28.46 -5.59 -27.31
N ASN A 344 27.49 -5.72 -28.23
CA ASN A 344 26.85 -7.01 -28.53
C ASN A 344 27.85 -8.03 -29.10
N ILE A 345 28.79 -7.59 -29.93
CA ILE A 345 29.89 -8.42 -30.45
C ILE A 345 30.80 -8.87 -29.30
N LEU A 346 31.23 -7.94 -28.43
CA LEU A 346 32.12 -8.22 -27.31
C LEU A 346 31.51 -9.24 -26.33
N ILE A 347 30.25 -9.07 -25.91
CA ILE A 347 29.55 -10.05 -25.06
C ILE A 347 29.55 -11.42 -25.71
N SER A 348 29.19 -11.49 -27.00
CA SER A 348 29.10 -12.76 -27.74
C SER A 348 30.46 -13.46 -27.84
N GLN A 349 31.54 -12.71 -28.04
CA GLN A 349 32.91 -13.22 -28.08
C GLN A 349 33.38 -13.72 -26.70
N ILE A 350 33.12 -12.97 -25.63
CA ILE A 350 33.50 -13.34 -24.26
C ILE A 350 32.74 -14.60 -23.80
N VAL A 351 31.42 -14.66 -24.05
CA VAL A 351 30.60 -15.84 -23.74
C VAL A 351 31.06 -17.07 -24.52
N LEU A 352 31.36 -16.92 -25.82
CA LEU A 352 31.90 -18.01 -26.64
C LEU A 352 33.25 -18.51 -26.10
N LEU A 353 34.17 -17.60 -25.77
CA LEU A 353 35.48 -17.92 -25.20
C LEU A 353 35.36 -18.67 -23.88
N TYR A 354 34.49 -18.21 -22.97
CA TYR A 354 34.22 -18.89 -21.70
C TYR A 354 33.75 -20.33 -21.92
N ILE A 355 32.71 -20.53 -22.73
CA ILE A 355 32.13 -21.84 -22.99
C ILE A 355 33.12 -22.79 -23.70
N PHE A 356 33.97 -22.27 -24.59
CA PHE A 356 35.01 -23.07 -25.26
C PHE A 356 36.09 -23.59 -24.30
N LEU A 357 36.37 -22.86 -23.21
CA LEU A 357 37.40 -23.20 -22.22
C LEU A 357 36.89 -24.11 -21.09
N LEU A 358 35.59 -24.11 -20.80
CA LEU A 358 34.99 -24.93 -19.73
C LEU A 358 35.42 -26.42 -19.73
N PRO A 359 35.50 -27.16 -20.87
CA PRO A 359 35.91 -28.56 -20.85
C PRO A 359 37.32 -28.80 -20.30
N PHE A 360 38.26 -27.89 -20.58
CA PHE A 360 39.65 -27.99 -20.13
C PHE A 360 39.81 -27.77 -18.62
N GLN A 361 38.87 -27.04 -18.01
CA GLN A 361 38.91 -26.65 -16.59
C GLN A 361 38.09 -27.61 -15.71
N LEU A 362 37.00 -28.15 -16.25
CA LEU A 362 36.11 -29.08 -15.52
C LEU A 362 36.61 -30.54 -15.54
N TYR A 363 37.37 -30.95 -16.58
CA TYR A 363 37.79 -32.35 -16.76
C TYR A 363 38.53 -32.95 -15.55
N ASP A 364 39.47 -32.22 -14.95
CA ASP A 364 40.27 -32.77 -13.82
C ASP A 364 39.45 -33.00 -12.54
N LYS A 365 38.27 -32.39 -12.42
CA LYS A 365 37.33 -32.58 -11.30
C LYS A 365 36.17 -33.52 -11.64
N LEU A 366 35.65 -33.47 -12.87
CA LEU A 366 34.39 -34.11 -13.26
C LEU A 366 34.52 -35.27 -14.26
N LYS A 367 35.68 -35.45 -14.91
CA LYS A 367 35.92 -36.51 -15.91
C LYS A 367 34.80 -36.54 -16.96
N TRP A 368 34.17 -37.70 -17.20
CA TRP A 368 33.08 -37.88 -18.14
C TRP A 368 31.84 -36.99 -17.88
N ILE A 369 31.62 -36.52 -16.64
CA ILE A 369 30.54 -35.60 -16.28
C ILE A 369 30.79 -34.19 -16.86
N THR A 370 32.01 -33.88 -17.31
CA THR A 370 32.34 -32.63 -18.01
C THR A 370 31.51 -32.41 -19.27
N ILE A 371 31.11 -33.47 -19.97
CA ILE A 371 30.29 -33.36 -21.19
C ILE A 371 28.89 -32.81 -20.88
N PRO A 372 28.05 -33.46 -20.05
CA PRO A 372 26.76 -32.90 -19.67
C PRO A 372 26.88 -31.60 -18.85
N GLY A 373 27.93 -31.45 -18.03
CA GLY A 373 28.20 -30.21 -17.30
C GLY A 373 28.45 -29.01 -18.21
N THR A 374 29.25 -29.18 -19.28
CA THR A 374 29.49 -28.11 -20.26
C THR A 374 28.22 -27.77 -21.05
N ILE A 375 27.44 -28.78 -21.44
CA ILE A 375 26.16 -28.56 -22.15
C ILE A 375 25.16 -27.79 -21.27
N ALA A 376 25.06 -28.15 -19.98
CA ALA A 376 24.19 -27.45 -19.03
C ALA A 376 24.65 -26.00 -18.80
N ALA A 377 25.95 -25.77 -18.58
CA ALA A 377 26.51 -24.42 -18.43
C ALA A 377 26.29 -23.56 -19.68
N ALA A 378 26.51 -24.13 -20.87
CA ALA A 378 26.24 -23.46 -22.14
C ALA A 378 24.75 -23.12 -22.30
N TYR A 379 23.83 -24.02 -21.94
CA TYR A 379 22.40 -23.73 -21.99
C TYR A 379 22.01 -22.57 -21.06
N ILE A 380 22.54 -22.55 -19.83
CA ILE A 380 22.27 -21.47 -18.86
C ILE A 380 22.83 -20.13 -19.36
N ILE A 381 24.07 -20.10 -19.86
CA ILE A 381 24.79 -18.87 -20.20
C ILE A 381 24.34 -18.28 -21.55
N VAL A 382 23.96 -19.11 -22.52
CA VAL A 382 23.45 -18.65 -23.84
C VAL A 382 21.93 -18.37 -23.79
N ASN A 383 21.24 -18.76 -22.70
CA ASN A 383 19.83 -18.42 -22.46
C ASN A 383 19.60 -17.18 -21.55
N PRO A 384 19.91 -15.95 -22.02
CA PRO A 384 19.27 -14.74 -21.53
C PRO A 384 18.71 -13.93 -22.72
N PHE A 385 17.51 -14.33 -23.15
CA PHE A 385 16.61 -13.61 -24.06
C PHE A 385 17.09 -13.50 -25.53
N GLY A 386 16.38 -14.23 -26.41
CA GLY A 386 16.36 -14.00 -27.85
C GLY A 386 15.16 -13.13 -28.26
N ASN A 387 15.23 -12.53 -29.45
CA ASN A 387 14.29 -11.51 -29.94
C ASN A 387 12.94 -12.07 -30.47
N ASP A 388 12.26 -12.96 -29.76
CA ASP A 388 10.90 -13.41 -30.15
C ASP A 388 10.09 -13.94 -28.95
N VAL A 389 8.75 -13.90 -29.10
CA VAL A 389 7.70 -14.36 -28.15
C VAL A 389 7.54 -13.57 -26.84
N ASN A 390 8.60 -12.94 -26.31
CA ASN A 390 8.54 -12.11 -25.09
C ASN A 390 8.45 -10.59 -25.34
N ASP A 391 8.29 -10.17 -26.60
CA ASP A 391 8.06 -8.76 -26.95
C ASP A 391 6.68 -8.28 -26.47
N LEU A 392 6.45 -6.97 -26.53
CA LEU A 392 5.17 -6.38 -26.14
C LEU A 392 4.02 -6.90 -27.02
N PRO A 393 2.89 -7.33 -26.44
CA PRO A 393 1.75 -7.86 -27.18
C PRO A 393 0.94 -6.74 -27.85
N LEU A 394 1.56 -6.03 -28.79
CA LEU A 394 0.99 -4.84 -29.44
C LEU A 394 -0.34 -5.14 -30.15
N ASP A 395 -0.49 -6.33 -30.74
CA ASP A 395 -1.77 -6.75 -31.34
C ASP A 395 -2.89 -6.85 -30.31
N GLN A 396 -2.60 -7.41 -29.12
CA GLN A 396 -3.59 -7.52 -28.04
C GLN A 396 -3.98 -6.14 -27.51
N TYR A 397 -3.03 -5.21 -27.38
CA TYR A 397 -3.34 -3.84 -26.98
C TYR A 397 -4.17 -3.08 -28.02
N CYS A 398 -3.88 -3.24 -29.33
CA CYS A 398 -4.72 -2.70 -30.39
C CYS A 398 -6.14 -3.31 -30.37
N ALA A 399 -6.25 -4.63 -30.16
CA ALA A 399 -7.55 -5.31 -30.07
C ALA A 399 -8.33 -4.99 -28.79
N GLU A 400 -7.64 -4.66 -27.68
CA GLU A 400 -8.24 -4.08 -26.47
C GLU A 400 -8.79 -2.67 -26.77
N LEU A 401 -7.98 -1.79 -27.38
CA LEU A 401 -8.42 -0.46 -27.77
C LEU A 401 -9.65 -0.51 -28.69
N GLY A 402 -9.63 -1.35 -29.73
CA GLY A 402 -10.77 -1.52 -30.64
C GLY A 402 -12.06 -1.88 -29.90
N ARG A 403 -12.01 -2.90 -29.03
CA ARG A 403 -13.15 -3.31 -28.19
C ARG A 403 -13.66 -2.21 -27.28
N GLU A 404 -12.77 -1.38 -26.73
CA GLU A 404 -13.16 -0.22 -25.90
C GLU A 404 -13.86 0.87 -26.72
N LEU A 405 -13.34 1.19 -27.91
CA LEU A 405 -13.95 2.17 -28.80
C LEU A 405 -15.31 1.68 -29.31
N ASP A 406 -15.41 0.42 -29.73
CA ASP A 406 -16.69 -0.21 -30.12
C ASP A 406 -17.70 -0.18 -28.97
N THR A 407 -17.25 -0.47 -27.74
CA THR A 407 -18.10 -0.40 -26.55
C THR A 407 -18.59 1.02 -26.30
N LEU A 408 -17.72 2.04 -26.43
CA LEU A 408 -18.09 3.45 -26.27
C LEU A 408 -19.09 3.89 -27.36
N MET A 409 -18.86 3.48 -28.61
CA MET A 409 -19.73 3.79 -29.76
C MET A 409 -21.07 3.03 -29.73
N SER A 410 -21.17 1.91 -29.00
CA SER A 410 -22.38 1.10 -28.91
C SER A 410 -23.56 1.78 -28.19
N THR A 411 -23.33 2.92 -27.55
CA THR A 411 -24.33 3.71 -26.84
C THR A 411 -24.30 5.17 -27.28
N PRO A 412 -25.45 5.85 -27.43
CA PRO A 412 -25.49 7.28 -27.73
C PRO A 412 -24.78 8.09 -26.64
N CYS A 413 -24.36 9.32 -26.98
CA CYS A 413 -23.62 10.20 -26.07
C CYS A 413 -24.34 10.33 -24.70
N PRO A 414 -23.68 9.94 -23.58
CA PRO A 414 -24.31 9.89 -22.27
C PRO A 414 -24.57 11.29 -21.70
N LYS A 415 -25.84 11.73 -21.68
CA LYS A 415 -26.25 12.95 -20.98
C LYS A 415 -26.51 12.63 -19.51
N PHE A 416 -25.95 13.42 -18.61
CA PHE A 416 -26.09 13.20 -17.16
C PHE A 416 -27.56 13.26 -16.68
N THR A 417 -28.37 14.13 -17.31
CA THR A 417 -29.82 14.21 -17.10
C THR A 417 -30.51 12.87 -17.32
N ASP A 418 -30.17 12.21 -18.42
CA ASP A 418 -30.83 11.00 -18.88
C ASP A 418 -30.49 9.84 -17.93
N HIS A 419 -29.27 9.79 -17.40
CA HIS A 419 -28.89 8.81 -16.37
C HIS A 419 -29.55 9.08 -15.01
N VAL A 420 -29.76 10.34 -14.63
CA VAL A 420 -30.54 10.70 -13.45
C VAL A 420 -32.01 10.32 -13.64
N ASP A 421 -32.56 10.47 -14.86
CA ASP A 421 -33.97 10.25 -15.15
C ASP A 421 -34.33 8.77 -15.41
N LEU A 422 -33.49 8.01 -16.13
CA LEU A 422 -33.69 6.58 -16.41
C LEU A 422 -33.48 5.72 -15.15
N ASN A 423 -32.47 6.04 -14.33
CA ASN A 423 -32.13 5.28 -13.13
C ASN A 423 -32.68 5.90 -11.83
N LYS A 424 -33.77 6.71 -11.86
CA LYS A 424 -34.34 7.39 -10.67
C LYS A 424 -34.49 6.52 -9.43
N HIS A 425 -34.84 5.26 -9.64
CA HIS A 425 -35.14 4.28 -8.59
C HIS A 425 -33.89 3.55 -8.05
N LEU A 426 -32.73 3.66 -8.72
CA LEU A 426 -31.44 3.06 -8.34
C LEU A 426 -30.38 4.10 -7.95
N ASN A 427 -30.51 5.35 -8.41
CA ASN A 427 -29.58 6.43 -8.08
C ASN A 427 -29.72 6.80 -6.59
N GLN A 428 -28.71 6.49 -5.79
CA GLN A 428 -28.60 6.80 -4.35
C GLN A 428 -27.43 7.79 -4.14
N PRO A 429 -27.63 9.11 -4.25
CA PRO A 429 -26.53 10.09 -4.33
C PRO A 429 -25.63 10.16 -3.08
N LEU A 430 -26.14 9.70 -1.94
CA LEU A 430 -25.46 9.73 -0.64
C LEU A 430 -25.19 8.34 -0.06
N TRP A 431 -25.27 7.26 -0.86
CA TRP A 431 -24.76 5.96 -0.43
C TRP A 431 -23.23 6.05 -0.14
N PRO A 432 -22.69 5.46 0.95
CA PRO A 432 -23.36 4.64 1.96
C PRO A 432 -23.91 5.35 3.21
N LEU A 433 -23.82 6.68 3.27
CA LEU A 433 -24.40 7.46 4.39
C LEU A 433 -25.94 7.38 4.42
N SER A 434 -26.59 7.21 3.27
CA SER A 434 -28.03 7.05 3.17
C SER A 434 -28.43 6.21 1.97
N ALA A 435 -29.35 5.27 2.17
CA ALA A 435 -30.01 4.51 1.10
C ALA A 435 -31.13 5.29 0.38
N SER A 436 -31.45 6.52 0.83
CA SER A 436 -32.46 7.36 0.18
C SER A 436 -32.09 7.68 -1.26
N ARG A 437 -33.06 7.53 -2.15
CA ARG A 437 -32.92 7.70 -3.61
C ARG A 437 -32.84 9.18 -4.01
N TYR A 438 -32.43 9.43 -5.25
CA TYR A 438 -32.33 10.78 -5.80
C TYR A 438 -33.63 11.58 -5.69
N GLN A 439 -34.80 10.95 -5.89
CA GLN A 439 -36.10 11.61 -5.72
C GLN A 439 -36.34 12.06 -4.27
N GLU A 440 -36.09 11.21 -3.29
CA GLU A 440 -36.25 11.54 -1.86
C GLU A 440 -35.31 12.66 -1.38
N TRP A 441 -34.14 12.81 -2.02
CA TRP A 441 -33.23 13.93 -1.75
C TRP A 441 -33.63 15.20 -2.53
N ARG A 442 -34.22 15.07 -3.72
CA ARG A 442 -34.72 16.19 -4.52
C ARG A 442 -35.89 16.94 -3.84
N GLU A 443 -36.66 16.24 -3.01
CA GLU A 443 -37.77 16.82 -2.25
C GLU A 443 -37.33 17.54 -0.95
N ARG A 444 -36.07 17.38 -0.53
CA ARG A 444 -35.52 18.01 0.69
C ARG A 444 -34.95 19.40 0.40
N SER A 445 -34.81 20.21 1.44
CA SER A 445 -34.23 21.55 1.29
C SER A 445 -32.75 21.48 0.91
N GLU A 446 -32.24 22.49 0.20
CA GLU A 446 -30.81 22.57 -0.11
C GLU A 446 -29.95 22.59 1.16
N THR A 447 -30.46 23.18 2.24
CA THR A 447 -29.86 23.16 3.57
C THR A 447 -29.70 21.74 4.13
N ASP A 448 -30.69 20.86 3.95
CA ASP A 448 -30.61 19.46 4.40
C ASP A 448 -29.61 18.65 3.57
N ILE A 449 -29.58 18.85 2.25
CA ILE A 449 -28.62 18.21 1.35
C ILE A 449 -27.19 18.65 1.71
N ARG A 450 -26.96 19.97 1.89
CA ARG A 450 -25.67 20.52 2.33
C ARG A 450 -25.29 20.04 3.74
N SER A 451 -26.26 19.85 4.64
CA SER A 451 -26.04 19.27 5.97
C SER A 451 -25.58 17.81 5.87
N ALA A 452 -26.28 16.98 5.11
CA ALA A 452 -25.92 15.58 4.89
C ALA A 452 -24.54 15.43 4.22
N LEU A 453 -24.19 16.32 3.29
CA LEU A 453 -22.85 16.39 2.68
C LEU A 453 -21.76 16.79 3.69
N ARG A 454 -22.03 17.70 4.62
CA ARG A 454 -21.12 17.99 5.74
C ARG A 454 -20.97 16.77 6.65
N THR A 455 -22.06 16.09 6.98
CA THR A 455 -22.05 14.84 7.75
C THR A 455 -21.22 13.76 7.07
N LYS A 456 -21.23 13.65 5.73
CA LYS A 456 -20.36 12.71 4.97
C LYS A 456 -18.87 12.94 5.25
N VAL A 457 -18.44 14.19 5.39
CA VAL A 457 -17.03 14.55 5.72
C VAL A 457 -16.69 14.24 7.18
N VAL A 458 -17.64 14.41 8.10
CA VAL A 458 -17.44 14.20 9.55
C VAL A 458 -17.52 12.72 9.94
N ALA A 459 -18.52 11.99 9.43
CA ALA A 459 -18.78 10.60 9.78
C ALA A 459 -17.71 9.62 9.26
N GLY A 460 -17.13 9.91 8.09
CA GLY A 460 -16.19 8.97 7.45
C GLY A 460 -14.77 8.95 8.02
N LYS A 461 -14.36 9.89 8.88
CA LYS A 461 -12.94 10.04 9.29
C LYS A 461 -12.77 10.44 10.77
N GLY A 462 -13.47 9.77 11.67
CA GLY A 462 -13.45 10.05 13.12
C GLY A 462 -13.05 8.87 14.00
N SER A 463 -12.61 9.17 15.23
CA SER A 463 -12.58 8.19 16.32
C SER A 463 -14.01 7.84 16.77
N SER A 464 -14.20 6.69 17.42
CA SER A 464 -15.51 6.27 17.93
C SER A 464 -15.97 7.11 19.13
N LYS A 465 -17.20 6.86 19.61
CA LYS A 465 -17.77 7.51 20.81
C LYS A 465 -17.01 7.21 22.10
N PHE A 466 -16.21 6.13 22.16
CA PHE A 466 -15.33 5.80 23.29
C PHE A 466 -14.56 7.02 23.81
N TYR A 467 -14.03 7.83 22.89
CA TYR A 467 -13.25 9.03 23.19
C TYR A 467 -14.06 10.15 23.83
N ASP A 468 -15.38 10.20 23.63
CA ASP A 468 -16.22 11.26 24.18
C ASP A 468 -16.19 11.24 25.71
N VAL A 469 -16.02 10.08 26.36
CA VAL A 469 -15.94 9.93 27.83
C VAL A 469 -14.75 10.68 28.44
N ASN A 470 -13.65 10.90 27.70
CA ASN A 470 -12.49 11.68 28.14
C ASN A 470 -12.64 13.20 27.84
N SER A 471 -13.86 13.72 27.85
CA SER A 471 -14.14 15.16 27.73
C SER A 471 -14.65 15.70 29.06
N SER A 472 -14.25 16.93 29.39
CA SER A 472 -14.59 17.57 30.67
C SER A 472 -15.91 18.32 30.57
N LYS A 473 -16.67 18.40 31.66
CA LYS A 473 -17.88 19.22 31.73
C LYS A 473 -17.65 20.41 32.65
N VAL A 474 -17.79 21.62 32.12
CA VAL A 474 -17.61 22.88 32.85
C VAL A 474 -18.93 23.66 32.77
N GLY A 475 -19.61 23.78 33.91
CA GLY A 475 -20.97 24.29 33.96
C GLY A 475 -21.94 23.45 33.11
N HIS A 476 -22.56 24.08 32.11
CA HIS A 476 -23.45 23.40 31.15
C HIS A 476 -22.74 22.88 29.89
N GLU A 477 -21.47 23.25 29.66
CA GLU A 477 -20.74 22.93 28.42
C GLU A 477 -19.83 21.72 28.56
N ILE A 478 -19.58 21.04 27.44
CA ILE A 478 -18.67 19.89 27.35
C ILE A 478 -17.45 20.30 26.50
N ILE A 479 -16.28 20.33 27.13
CA ILE A 479 -15.01 20.73 26.55
C ILE A 479 -14.24 19.47 26.10
N TYR A 480 -13.96 19.38 24.80
CA TYR A 480 -13.17 18.31 24.21
C TYR A 480 -11.69 18.70 24.16
N ASN A 481 -10.83 17.81 24.65
CA ASN A 481 -9.37 17.98 24.60
C ASN A 481 -8.77 17.24 23.40
N VAL A 482 -7.44 17.27 23.27
CA VAL A 482 -6.70 16.60 22.17
C VAL A 482 -6.95 15.10 22.14
N PHE A 483 -7.18 14.45 23.29
CA PHE A 483 -7.46 13.03 23.35
C PHE A 483 -8.92 12.72 22.97
N SER A 484 -9.90 13.42 23.57
CA SER A 484 -11.33 13.17 23.35
C SER A 484 -11.87 13.66 22.02
N THR A 485 -11.20 14.60 21.33
CA THR A 485 -11.69 15.07 20.04
C THR A 485 -11.69 13.95 18.98
N ARG A 486 -12.89 13.61 18.49
CA ARG A 486 -13.08 12.56 17.48
C ARG A 486 -12.70 13.01 16.07
N SER A 487 -12.71 14.31 15.79
CA SER A 487 -12.36 14.86 14.47
C SER A 487 -10.84 14.87 14.25
N ASN A 488 -10.38 14.15 13.22
CA ASN A 488 -8.96 14.17 12.84
C ASN A 488 -8.49 15.57 12.37
N LYS A 489 -9.38 16.44 11.87
CA LYS A 489 -9.04 17.82 11.53
C LYS A 489 -8.83 18.66 12.79
N ALA A 490 -9.71 18.56 13.78
CA ALA A 490 -9.58 19.28 15.05
C ALA A 490 -8.36 18.82 15.84
N HIS A 491 -8.12 17.51 15.92
CA HIS A 491 -6.92 16.90 16.49
C HIS A 491 -5.63 17.45 15.86
N ALA A 492 -5.56 17.46 14.51
CA ALA A 492 -4.39 17.99 13.80
C ALA A 492 -4.22 19.51 13.99
N HIS A 493 -5.32 20.26 14.14
CA HIS A 493 -5.27 21.70 14.45
C HIS A 493 -4.66 21.95 15.82
N ALA A 494 -5.20 21.30 16.87
CA ALA A 494 -4.77 21.50 18.25
C ALA A 494 -3.34 21.01 18.53
N ILE A 495 -2.88 19.93 17.87
CA ILE A 495 -1.50 19.43 18.04
C ILE A 495 -0.47 20.27 17.30
N ARG A 496 -0.82 20.85 16.14
CA ARG A 496 0.14 21.55 15.26
C ARG A 496 1.02 22.60 15.97
N PRO A 497 0.51 23.50 16.83
CA PRO A 497 1.35 24.49 17.50
C PRO A 497 2.30 23.85 18.53
N VAL A 498 1.76 22.97 19.40
CA VAL A 498 2.49 22.41 20.55
C VAL A 498 3.49 21.31 20.20
N ARG A 499 3.37 20.68 19.02
CA ARG A 499 4.19 19.52 18.63
C ARG A 499 5.71 19.77 18.71
N LYS A 500 6.17 21.01 18.51
CA LYS A 500 7.60 21.37 18.58
C LYS A 500 8.18 21.28 20.01
N LEU A 501 7.34 21.41 21.03
CA LEU A 501 7.74 21.39 22.44
C LEU A 501 8.14 19.97 22.87
N PHE A 502 7.43 18.96 22.36
CA PHE A 502 7.66 17.54 22.62
C PHE A 502 8.78 16.88 21.78
N ASN A 503 9.51 17.65 20.98
CA ASN A 503 10.69 17.16 20.26
C ASN A 503 11.87 17.04 21.22
N LEU A 504 12.67 15.97 21.11
CA LEU A 504 13.82 15.70 21.97
C LEU A 504 14.79 16.89 22.07
N SER A 505 15.07 17.60 20.96
CA SER A 505 15.92 18.79 20.94
C SER A 505 15.41 19.97 21.79
N SER A 506 14.10 20.03 22.04
CA SER A 506 13.48 21.02 22.92
C SER A 506 13.56 20.55 24.37
N LEU A 507 13.24 19.27 24.61
CA LEU A 507 13.20 18.65 25.94
C LEU A 507 14.59 18.50 26.60
N LEU A 508 15.66 18.36 25.82
CA LEU A 508 17.03 18.39 26.35
C LEU A 508 17.40 19.74 27.01
N LYS A 509 16.66 20.82 26.73
CA LYS A 509 16.83 22.10 27.46
C LYS A 509 16.24 22.05 28.86
N THR A 510 15.17 21.28 29.04
CA THR A 510 14.51 21.06 30.34
C THR A 510 15.14 19.92 31.14
N GLU A 511 16.19 19.28 30.62
CA GLU A 511 16.93 18.19 31.27
C GLU A 511 17.37 18.51 32.74
N PRO A 512 17.85 19.74 33.08
CA PRO A 512 18.20 20.10 34.46
C PRO A 512 17.02 20.10 35.45
N LEU A 513 15.78 20.28 34.97
CA LEU A 513 14.60 20.19 35.83
C LEU A 513 14.38 18.75 36.29
N ILE A 514 14.67 17.78 35.41
CA ILE A 514 14.62 16.33 35.72
C ILE A 514 15.74 15.98 36.71
N ASP A 515 16.96 16.48 36.50
CA ASP A 515 18.08 16.29 37.44
C ASP A 515 17.76 16.75 38.85
N THR A 516 17.08 17.90 38.98
CA THR A 516 16.64 18.44 40.27
C THR A 516 15.64 17.50 40.96
N THR A 517 14.70 16.92 40.22
CA THR A 517 13.74 15.94 40.78
C THR A 517 14.42 14.61 41.12
N ILE A 518 15.41 14.15 40.33
CA ILE A 518 16.19 12.94 40.65
C ILE A 518 16.96 13.16 41.96
N GLN A 519 17.64 14.30 42.15
CA GLN A 519 18.31 14.64 43.40
C GLN A 519 17.33 14.71 44.59
N THR A 520 16.11 15.21 44.37
CA THR A 520 15.05 15.21 45.39
C THR A 520 14.65 13.78 45.77
N LEU A 521 14.44 12.90 44.78
CA LEU A 521 14.14 11.48 45.01
C LEU A 521 15.25 10.79 45.81
N LEU A 522 16.51 10.89 45.37
CA LEU A 522 17.66 10.29 46.08
C LEU A 522 17.74 10.79 47.53
N SER A 523 17.68 12.11 47.73
CA SER A 523 17.72 12.72 49.08
C SER A 523 16.59 12.21 49.99
N LYS A 524 15.39 11.98 49.44
CA LYS A 524 14.25 11.43 50.20
C LYS A 524 14.37 9.93 50.44
N LEU A 525 14.92 9.16 49.52
CA LEU A 525 15.21 7.75 49.73
C LEU A 525 16.32 7.57 50.79
N ASP A 526 17.40 8.34 50.70
CA ASP A 526 18.50 8.34 51.66
C ASP A 526 18.02 8.73 53.07
N SER A 527 17.34 9.87 53.20
CA SER A 527 16.90 10.41 54.49
C SER A 527 15.81 9.58 55.17
N ASN A 528 15.05 8.76 54.44
CA ASN A 528 14.01 7.90 55.01
C ASN A 528 14.47 6.45 55.21
N PHE A 529 15.11 5.83 54.20
CA PHE A 529 15.33 4.39 54.11
C PHE A 529 16.80 3.94 54.19
N VAL A 530 17.77 4.84 54.01
CA VAL A 530 19.20 4.50 54.17
C VAL A 530 19.70 4.96 55.54
N LEU A 531 19.62 6.26 55.80
CA LEU A 531 20.10 6.94 57.00
C LEU A 531 18.99 7.22 58.03
N GLY A 532 17.72 7.05 57.63
CA GLY A 532 16.53 7.46 58.39
C GLY A 532 15.94 6.41 59.34
N GLU A 533 14.80 6.77 59.94
CA GLU A 533 14.03 5.90 60.85
C GLU A 533 13.46 4.63 60.20
N ASN A 534 13.46 4.55 58.86
CA ASN A 534 13.09 3.36 58.11
C ASN A 534 14.30 2.59 57.54
N SER A 535 15.51 2.88 58.03
CA SER A 535 16.71 2.09 57.70
C SER A 535 16.48 0.58 57.96
N GLY A 536 16.80 -0.24 56.96
CA GLY A 536 16.56 -1.69 56.98
C GLY A 536 15.10 -2.13 56.78
N LYS A 537 14.15 -1.21 56.56
CA LYS A 537 12.77 -1.55 56.17
C LYS A 537 12.61 -1.49 54.64
N THR A 538 11.70 -2.30 54.09
CA THR A 538 11.39 -2.30 52.66
C THR A 538 10.88 -0.94 52.19
N CYS A 539 11.56 -0.33 51.21
CA CYS A 539 11.04 0.82 50.48
C CYS A 539 10.02 0.37 49.43
N LYS A 540 8.87 1.05 49.38
CA LYS A 540 7.82 0.81 48.38
C LYS A 540 8.06 1.66 47.13
N MET A 541 8.86 1.13 46.21
CA MET A 541 9.14 1.83 44.94
C MET A 541 7.87 2.04 44.09
N ASP A 542 6.83 1.23 44.31
CA ASP A 542 5.49 1.39 43.74
C ASP A 542 4.75 2.66 44.21
N ASP A 543 5.14 3.25 45.35
CA ASP A 543 4.67 4.58 45.78
C ASP A 543 5.62 5.69 45.27
N TRP A 544 6.94 5.53 45.45
CA TRP A 544 7.94 6.59 45.18
C TRP A 544 8.16 6.91 43.70
N LEU A 545 8.02 5.94 42.79
CA LEU A 545 8.22 6.17 41.35
C LEU A 545 7.06 6.95 40.70
N PRO A 546 5.78 6.70 41.03
CA PRO A 546 4.69 7.62 40.69
C PRO A 546 4.86 9.02 41.27
N PHE A 547 5.28 9.16 42.54
CA PHE A 547 5.58 10.49 43.13
C PHE A 547 6.64 11.24 42.31
N PHE A 548 7.72 10.54 41.91
CA PHE A 548 8.75 11.09 41.03
C PHE A 548 8.20 11.54 39.67
N ALA A 549 7.45 10.69 38.97
CA ALA A 549 6.91 11.02 37.64
C ALA A 549 5.95 12.22 37.69
N TRP A 550 5.11 12.31 38.73
CA TRP A 550 4.22 13.46 38.94
C TRP A 550 4.99 14.75 39.30
N ASP A 551 6.08 14.68 40.06
CA ASP A 551 6.93 15.85 40.33
C ASP A 551 7.76 16.29 39.11
N VAL A 552 8.21 15.36 38.25
CA VAL A 552 8.84 15.71 36.97
C VAL A 552 7.85 16.41 36.05
N ILE A 553 6.68 15.83 35.79
CA ILE A 553 5.70 16.47 34.90
C ILE A 553 5.19 17.79 35.48
N GLY A 554 5.12 17.92 36.82
CA GLY A 554 4.89 19.18 37.52
C GLY A 554 5.92 20.24 37.12
N ARG A 555 7.23 19.96 37.29
CA ARG A 555 8.29 20.90 36.92
C ARG A 555 8.29 21.25 35.43
N LEU A 556 8.12 20.25 34.55
CA LEU A 556 8.09 20.48 33.10
C LEU A 556 6.86 21.32 32.68
N THR A 557 5.73 21.18 33.38
CA THR A 557 4.49 21.88 33.03
C THR A 557 4.40 23.28 33.66
N PHE A 558 4.79 23.44 34.92
CA PHE A 558 4.53 24.64 35.74
C PHE A 558 5.79 25.27 36.35
N GLY A 559 6.99 24.82 36.00
CA GLY A 559 8.26 25.28 36.58
C GLY A 559 8.53 24.82 38.02
N ALA A 560 7.56 24.17 38.67
CA ALA A 560 7.60 23.76 40.07
C ALA A 560 7.08 22.32 40.25
N PRO A 561 7.61 21.53 41.21
CA PRO A 561 7.10 20.19 41.50
C PRO A 561 5.67 20.25 42.06
N MET A 562 4.99 19.10 42.10
CA MET A 562 3.69 18.98 42.77
C MET A 562 3.85 18.84 44.29
N GLY A 563 4.99 18.28 44.74
CA GLY A 563 5.36 18.11 46.14
C GLY A 563 5.19 16.67 46.66
N TYR A 564 4.98 15.68 45.79
CA TYR A 564 4.74 14.30 46.23
C TYR A 564 5.97 13.64 46.82
N LEU A 565 7.16 13.85 46.23
CA LEU A 565 8.42 13.39 46.82
C LEU A 565 8.71 14.09 48.14
N ASP A 566 8.31 15.35 48.27
CA ASP A 566 8.59 16.13 49.47
C ASP A 566 7.80 15.65 50.68
N ASN A 567 6.53 15.30 50.47
CA ASN A 567 5.64 14.75 51.49
C ASN A 567 5.82 13.24 51.69
N GLY A 568 6.15 12.49 50.64
CA GLY A 568 6.24 11.02 50.66
C GLY A 568 4.87 10.31 50.61
N TRP A 569 3.80 11.01 50.23
CA TRP A 569 2.44 10.46 50.03
C TRP A 569 1.59 11.36 49.10
N ASP A 570 0.51 10.81 48.54
CA ASP A 570 -0.50 11.51 47.73
C ASP A 570 -1.36 12.44 48.62
N PHE A 571 -0.78 13.58 49.02
CA PHE A 571 -1.30 14.44 50.09
C PHE A 571 -2.60 15.18 49.75
N ASP A 572 -2.89 15.38 48.46
CA ASP A 572 -4.11 16.00 47.95
C ASP A 572 -5.08 14.98 47.31
N GLY A 573 -4.67 13.71 47.17
CA GLY A 573 -5.46 12.64 46.57
C GLY A 573 -5.53 12.71 45.04
N SER A 574 -4.73 13.55 44.39
CA SER A 574 -4.81 13.77 42.94
C SER A 574 -4.30 12.59 42.12
N GLN A 575 -3.30 11.84 42.60
CA GLN A 575 -2.82 10.64 41.88
C GLN A 575 -3.85 9.52 41.92
N ARG A 576 -4.43 9.28 43.10
CA ARG A 576 -5.55 8.35 43.27
C ARG A 576 -6.74 8.75 42.40
N SER A 577 -7.07 10.04 42.37
CA SER A 577 -8.14 10.61 41.54
C SER A 577 -7.89 10.38 40.04
N GLY A 578 -6.65 10.55 39.56
CA GLY A 578 -6.23 10.22 38.20
C GLY A 578 -6.44 8.74 37.87
N THR A 579 -5.98 7.86 38.74
CA THR A 579 -6.16 6.40 38.62
C THR A 579 -7.64 6.00 38.57
N GLU A 580 -8.48 6.50 39.49
CA GLU A 580 -9.93 6.25 39.50
C GLU A 580 -10.61 6.78 38.22
N THR A 581 -10.12 7.91 37.66
CA THR A 581 -10.60 8.47 36.39
C THR A 581 -10.25 7.56 35.20
N PHE A 582 -9.05 6.95 35.18
CA PHE A 582 -8.67 5.99 34.13
C PHE A 582 -9.48 4.69 34.19
N PHE A 583 -9.79 4.17 35.40
CA PHE A 583 -10.70 3.02 35.55
C PHE A 583 -12.12 3.35 35.06
N TYR A 584 -12.64 4.54 35.39
CA TYR A 584 -13.92 5.02 34.86
C TYR A 584 -13.90 5.07 33.33
N PHE A 585 -12.86 5.67 32.74
CA PHE A 585 -12.71 5.76 31.30
C PHE A 585 -12.62 4.39 30.62
N ALA A 586 -11.87 3.45 31.19
CA ALA A 586 -11.74 2.08 30.67
C ALA A 586 -13.09 1.35 30.59
N CYS A 587 -13.90 1.44 31.65
CA CYS A 587 -15.20 0.77 31.73
C CYS A 587 -16.30 1.51 30.96
N VAL A 588 -16.50 2.81 31.24
CA VAL A 588 -17.58 3.62 30.68
C VAL A 588 -17.32 3.99 29.22
N GLY A 589 -16.06 4.04 28.78
CA GLY A 589 -15.71 4.18 27.37
C GLY A 589 -16.33 3.09 26.48
N GLN A 590 -16.58 1.90 27.01
CA GLN A 590 -17.24 0.81 26.27
C GLN A 590 -18.76 1.02 26.12
N ILE A 591 -19.37 1.89 26.92
CA ILE A 591 -20.79 2.26 26.86
C ILE A 591 -20.91 3.79 27.02
N PRO A 592 -20.49 4.61 26.03
CA PRO A 592 -20.37 6.06 26.18
C PRO A 592 -21.68 6.77 26.57
N GLU A 593 -22.82 6.21 26.20
CA GLU A 593 -24.15 6.69 26.60
C GLU A 593 -24.33 6.75 28.12
N LEU A 594 -23.69 5.85 28.88
CA LEU A 594 -23.76 5.79 30.34
C LEU A 594 -23.12 7.02 31.00
N ASP A 595 -22.13 7.65 30.35
CA ASP A 595 -21.44 8.84 30.85
C ASP A 595 -22.37 10.05 31.02
N TYR A 596 -23.40 10.16 30.19
CA TYR A 596 -24.44 11.20 30.31
C TYR A 596 -25.37 10.99 31.53
N PHE A 597 -25.46 9.78 32.06
CA PHE A 597 -26.17 9.50 33.32
C PHE A 597 -25.25 9.63 34.55
N LEU A 598 -23.94 9.44 34.36
CA LEU A 598 -22.92 9.46 35.40
C LEU A 598 -22.17 10.81 35.45
N ALA A 599 -20.94 10.89 34.94
CA ALA A 599 -20.06 12.04 35.16
C ALA A 599 -20.58 13.34 34.50
N LYS A 600 -21.32 13.24 33.38
CA LYS A 600 -21.84 14.39 32.63
C LYS A 600 -23.31 14.71 32.87
N ASN A 601 -23.94 14.05 33.84
CA ASN A 601 -25.34 14.25 34.22
C ASN A 601 -25.73 15.74 34.35
N PRO A 602 -26.86 16.19 33.76
CA PRO A 602 -27.26 17.60 33.76
C PRO A 602 -27.79 18.11 35.11
N VAL A 603 -28.19 17.24 36.03
CA VAL A 603 -28.82 17.63 37.31
C VAL A 603 -27.84 17.49 38.48
N CYS A 604 -27.21 16.32 38.62
CA CYS A 604 -26.25 16.05 39.68
C CYS A 604 -25.25 15.00 39.18
N ARG A 605 -23.95 15.25 39.34
CA ARG A 605 -22.89 14.33 38.88
C ARG A 605 -22.87 13.08 39.76
N ILE A 606 -22.88 11.90 39.12
CA ILE A 606 -22.89 10.60 39.80
C ILE A 606 -21.66 9.79 39.34
N GLY A 607 -20.93 9.18 40.27
CA GLY A 607 -19.76 8.35 39.96
C GLY A 607 -18.41 8.92 40.44
N PRO A 608 -17.29 8.25 40.09
CA PRO A 608 -15.93 8.59 40.55
C PRO A 608 -15.46 9.98 40.10
N PRO A 609 -14.29 10.47 40.59
CA PRO A 609 -13.65 11.67 40.06
C PRO A 609 -13.66 11.73 38.52
N ALA A 610 -14.00 12.92 38.03
CA ALA A 610 -13.74 13.34 36.67
C ALA A 610 -12.55 14.31 36.71
N PHE A 611 -12.02 14.66 35.54
CA PHE A 611 -10.86 15.56 35.32
C PHE A 611 -10.94 16.97 35.96
N ASN A 612 -12.00 17.28 36.70
CA ASN A 612 -12.25 18.57 37.35
C ASN A 612 -11.17 18.99 38.35
N GLY A 613 -10.58 18.06 39.12
CA GLY A 613 -9.51 18.39 40.09
C GLY A 613 -8.27 18.95 39.40
N PRO A 614 -7.63 18.18 38.49
CA PRO A 614 -6.56 18.65 37.62
C PRO A 614 -6.94 19.90 36.81
N ALA A 615 -8.20 20.03 36.37
CA ALA A 615 -8.66 21.22 35.66
C ALA A 615 -8.66 22.49 36.54
N ILE A 616 -9.08 22.39 37.80
CA ILE A 616 -9.04 23.50 38.76
C ILE A 616 -7.59 23.91 39.02
N LEU A 617 -6.69 22.95 39.25
CA LEU A 617 -5.26 23.22 39.44
C LEU A 617 -4.65 23.93 38.22
N CYS A 618 -4.90 23.42 37.01
CA CYS A 618 -4.40 24.04 35.78
C CYS A 618 -4.94 25.45 35.58
N ALA A 619 -6.24 25.68 35.83
CA ALA A 619 -6.85 27.00 35.72
C ALA A 619 -6.30 27.99 36.78
N GLN A 620 -6.02 27.52 38.00
CA GLN A 620 -5.37 28.32 39.05
C GLN A 620 -3.96 28.74 38.63
N ARG A 621 -3.12 27.80 38.16
CA ARG A 621 -1.76 28.12 37.68
C ARG A 621 -1.75 29.08 36.49
N VAL A 622 -2.70 28.95 35.55
CA VAL A 622 -2.87 29.93 34.46
C VAL A 622 -3.23 31.31 35.00
N ALA A 623 -4.18 31.40 35.95
CA ALA A 623 -4.60 32.66 36.55
C ALA A 623 -3.50 33.32 37.41
N GLU A 624 -2.63 32.54 38.03
CA GLU A 624 -1.44 33.02 38.76
C GLU A 624 -0.40 33.59 37.79
N ARG A 625 -0.01 32.83 36.77
CA ARG A 625 0.96 33.26 35.73
C ARG A 625 0.46 34.48 34.93
N GLN A 626 -0.85 34.59 34.72
CA GLN A 626 -1.45 35.76 34.06
C GLN A 626 -1.31 37.03 34.92
N LYS A 627 -1.55 36.94 36.24
CA LYS A 627 -1.33 38.06 37.17
C LYS A 627 0.14 38.46 37.29
N GLU A 628 1.03 37.47 37.31
CA GLU A 628 2.49 37.68 37.31
C GLU A 628 2.91 38.50 36.07
N PHE A 629 2.43 38.11 34.88
CA PHE A 629 2.68 38.83 33.63
C PHE A 629 2.11 40.25 33.62
N GLU A 630 0.92 40.47 34.20
CA GLU A 630 0.31 41.80 34.35
C GLU A 630 1.10 42.74 35.29
N ILE A 631 1.83 42.19 36.26
CA ILE A 631 2.65 42.94 37.22
C ILE A 631 4.04 43.21 36.65
N GLU A 632 4.71 42.20 36.09
CA GLU A 632 6.13 42.28 35.71
C GLU A 632 6.36 42.65 34.24
N GLY A 633 5.33 42.54 33.39
CA GLY A 633 5.38 42.88 31.97
C GLY A 633 6.29 41.99 31.12
N LYS A 634 6.78 40.88 31.68
CA LYS A 634 7.64 39.88 31.05
C LYS A 634 7.32 38.51 31.63
N ALA A 635 7.57 37.46 30.87
CA ALA A 635 7.62 36.09 31.38
C ALA A 635 8.97 35.48 30.98
N ASP A 636 9.73 35.01 31.96
CA ASP A 636 11.05 34.38 31.78
C ASP A 636 11.05 32.98 32.42
N HIS A 637 9.98 32.23 32.18
CA HIS A 637 9.79 30.87 32.66
C HIS A 637 10.11 29.87 31.55
N GLN A 638 10.90 28.84 31.88
CA GLN A 638 11.24 27.74 30.97
C GLN A 638 10.37 26.52 31.26
N ASP A 639 9.05 26.68 31.11
CA ASP A 639 8.04 25.65 31.33
C ASP A 639 6.99 25.59 30.20
N MET A 640 6.28 24.47 30.10
CA MET A 640 5.27 24.29 29.04
C MET A 640 4.04 25.21 29.21
N LEU A 641 3.74 25.68 30.43
CA LEU A 641 2.69 26.68 30.68
C LEU A 641 3.00 27.99 29.96
N GLU A 642 4.22 28.52 30.10
CA GLU A 642 4.64 29.73 29.39
C GLU A 642 4.72 29.51 27.88
N ASP A 643 5.15 28.34 27.42
CA ASP A 643 5.11 27.99 26.00
C ASP A 643 3.67 27.98 25.44
N PHE A 644 2.69 27.44 26.17
CA PHE A 644 1.27 27.46 25.77
C PHE A 644 0.66 28.87 25.84
N MET A 645 0.95 29.65 26.89
CA MET A 645 0.47 31.03 27.02
C MET A 645 1.10 31.95 25.94
N ARG A 646 2.35 31.70 25.53
CA ARG A 646 2.98 32.39 24.39
C ARG A 646 2.28 32.05 23.07
N ILE A 647 1.95 30.79 22.83
CA ILE A 647 1.17 30.37 21.64
C ILE A 647 -0.22 31.04 21.63
N ASN A 648 -0.92 31.08 22.76
CA ASN A 648 -2.20 31.78 22.91
C ASN A 648 -2.09 33.28 22.61
N ARG A 649 -1.06 33.98 23.11
CA ARG A 649 -0.81 35.40 22.81
C ARG A 649 -0.42 35.66 21.35
N GLU A 650 0.30 34.74 20.71
CA GLU A 650 0.70 34.85 19.31
C GLU A 650 -0.46 34.57 18.33
N ASP A 651 -1.30 33.57 18.60
CA ASP A 651 -2.48 33.24 17.79
C ASP A 651 -3.64 32.66 18.65
N PRO A 652 -4.51 33.53 19.20
CA PRO A 652 -5.70 33.11 19.95
C PRO A 652 -6.70 32.27 19.14
N SER A 653 -6.61 32.29 17.80
CA SER A 653 -7.50 31.48 16.94
C SER A 653 -7.04 30.01 16.84
N ILE A 654 -5.78 29.75 17.18
CA ILE A 654 -5.20 28.40 17.26
C ILE A 654 -5.31 27.82 18.67
N MET A 655 -5.14 28.64 19.71
CA MET A 655 -5.17 28.22 21.12
C MET A 655 -5.84 29.29 21.99
N ASP A 656 -7.11 29.08 22.34
CA ASP A 656 -7.83 29.89 23.32
C ASP A 656 -7.48 29.46 24.77
N ASP A 657 -7.97 30.20 25.75
CA ASP A 657 -7.65 29.97 27.17
C ASP A 657 -8.12 28.59 27.65
N ASN A 658 -9.26 28.11 27.11
CA ASN A 658 -9.77 26.76 27.35
C ASN A 658 -8.85 25.69 26.76
N ALA A 659 -8.25 25.92 25.59
CA ALA A 659 -7.27 25.04 24.98
C ALA A 659 -5.93 25.04 25.73
N VAL A 660 -5.50 26.16 26.33
CA VAL A 660 -4.35 26.20 27.26
C VAL A 660 -4.61 25.29 28.45
N VAL A 661 -5.73 25.51 29.17
CA VAL A 661 -6.11 24.68 30.33
C VAL A 661 -6.28 23.20 29.92
N GLY A 662 -6.91 22.93 28.78
CA GLY A 662 -7.09 21.59 28.23
C GLY A 662 -5.78 20.88 27.87
N ALA A 663 -4.77 21.61 27.40
CA ALA A 663 -3.44 21.07 27.13
C ALA A 663 -2.69 20.72 28.41
N LEU A 664 -2.75 21.59 29.42
CA LEU A 664 -2.12 21.37 30.74
C LEU A 664 -2.68 20.13 31.45
N ILE A 665 -4.01 19.97 31.49
CA ILE A 665 -4.68 18.80 32.09
C ILE A 665 -4.18 17.50 31.45
N VAL A 666 -4.15 17.45 30.11
CA VAL A 666 -3.70 16.27 29.38
C VAL A 666 -2.22 16.01 29.61
N ASN A 667 -1.38 17.06 29.73
CA ASN A 667 0.05 16.90 29.96
C ASN A 667 0.36 16.27 31.32
N VAL A 668 -0.23 16.81 32.40
CA VAL A 668 -0.03 16.32 33.77
C VAL A 668 -0.45 14.85 33.90
N LEU A 669 -1.66 14.51 33.43
CA LEU A 669 -2.23 13.18 33.62
C LEU A 669 -1.64 12.12 32.69
N ALA A 670 -1.33 12.48 31.44
CA ALA A 670 -0.67 11.53 30.54
C ALA A 670 0.79 11.29 30.94
N GLY A 671 1.50 12.32 31.42
CA GLY A 671 2.90 12.21 31.84
C GLY A 671 3.08 11.48 33.17
N GLY A 672 2.35 11.87 34.21
CA GLY A 672 2.54 11.32 35.56
C GLY A 672 2.26 9.82 35.66
N ASP A 673 1.04 9.40 35.33
CA ASP A 673 0.61 8.01 35.56
C ASP A 673 1.30 7.01 34.60
N THR A 674 1.40 7.33 33.30
CA THR A 674 1.93 6.36 32.32
C THR A 674 3.43 6.16 32.42
N THR A 675 4.20 7.20 32.76
CA THR A 675 5.62 7.04 33.12
C THR A 675 5.75 6.30 34.44
N GLY A 676 5.00 6.66 35.49
CA GLY A 676 5.05 5.96 36.78
C GLY A 676 4.88 4.44 36.65
N ILE A 677 3.91 4.00 35.84
CA ILE A 677 3.71 2.58 35.49
C ILE A 677 4.95 1.96 34.83
N LEU A 678 5.59 2.65 33.87
CA LEU A 678 6.80 2.16 33.20
C LEU A 678 7.99 2.04 34.17
N LEU A 679 8.22 3.03 35.03
CA LEU A 679 9.28 2.99 36.03
C LEU A 679 9.08 1.81 36.99
N CYS A 680 7.87 1.61 37.49
CA CYS A 680 7.50 0.46 38.33
C CYS A 680 7.70 -0.87 37.59
N ALA A 681 7.33 -0.95 36.31
CA ALA A 681 7.53 -2.16 35.50
C ALA A 681 9.01 -2.50 35.35
N ILE A 682 9.88 -1.52 35.09
CA ILE A 682 11.33 -1.73 34.96
C ILE A 682 11.90 -2.28 36.27
N ILE A 683 11.67 -1.59 37.40
CA ILE A 683 12.15 -2.05 38.71
C ILE A 683 11.60 -3.44 39.05
N TYR A 684 10.30 -3.69 38.84
CA TYR A 684 9.68 -4.98 39.11
C TYR A 684 10.31 -6.11 38.31
N TYR A 685 10.45 -5.96 36.99
CA TYR A 685 10.96 -7.03 36.14
C TYR A 685 12.46 -7.26 36.30
N VAL A 686 13.26 -6.20 36.50
CA VAL A 686 14.70 -6.31 36.74
C VAL A 686 14.98 -6.99 38.07
N LEU A 687 14.37 -6.55 39.19
CA LEU A 687 14.65 -7.15 40.50
C LEU A 687 14.10 -8.58 40.63
N LYS A 688 13.04 -8.92 39.89
CA LYS A 688 12.47 -10.27 39.82
C LYS A 688 13.37 -11.26 39.10
N ASP A 689 14.17 -10.83 38.11
CA ASP A 689 15.11 -11.68 37.40
C ASP A 689 16.57 -11.32 37.72
N GLN A 690 17.15 -12.13 38.60
CA GLN A 690 18.53 -11.98 39.06
C GLN A 690 19.59 -12.17 37.96
N VAL A 691 19.26 -12.75 36.80
CA VAL A 691 20.15 -12.80 35.64
C VAL A 691 20.15 -11.45 34.92
N VAL A 692 18.96 -10.86 34.71
CA VAL A 692 18.84 -9.53 34.10
C VAL A 692 19.47 -8.45 34.98
N TYR A 693 19.21 -8.48 36.29
CA TYR A 693 19.83 -7.53 37.23
C TYR A 693 21.36 -7.53 37.13
N ARG A 694 22.01 -8.71 37.19
CA ARG A 694 23.48 -8.79 37.08
C ARG A 694 24.01 -8.24 35.76
N LYS A 695 23.40 -8.61 34.63
CA LYS A 695 23.82 -8.12 33.30
C LYS A 695 23.65 -6.60 33.16
N LEU A 696 22.58 -6.05 33.74
CA LEU A 696 22.37 -4.60 33.75
C LEU A 696 23.44 -3.90 34.60
N MET A 697 23.74 -4.40 35.79
CA MET A 697 24.80 -3.86 36.64
C MET A 697 26.18 -3.95 35.97
N GLU A 698 26.51 -5.09 35.36
CA GLU A 698 27.75 -5.26 34.58
C GLU A 698 27.91 -4.22 33.45
N GLU A 699 26.83 -3.86 32.74
CA GLU A 699 26.86 -2.78 31.73
C GLU A 699 27.01 -1.39 32.36
N LEU A 700 26.30 -1.12 33.46
CA LEU A 700 26.34 0.18 34.15
C LEU A 700 27.70 0.47 34.81
N ASP A 701 28.30 -0.53 35.45
CA ASP A 701 29.64 -0.46 36.04
C ASP A 701 30.71 -0.20 34.96
N ALA A 702 30.61 -0.90 33.82
CA ALA A 702 31.51 -0.69 32.70
C ALA A 702 31.36 0.70 32.06
N ALA A 703 30.16 1.29 32.09
CA ALA A 703 29.86 2.56 31.45
C ALA A 703 30.50 3.79 32.13
N ASN A 704 30.91 3.69 33.41
CA ASN A 704 31.58 4.76 34.17
C ASN A 704 30.83 6.11 34.09
N LEU A 705 29.52 6.10 34.31
CA LEU A 705 28.67 7.29 34.17
C LEU A 705 28.94 8.32 35.27
N THR A 706 28.92 9.61 34.91
CA THR A 706 29.02 10.71 35.87
C THR A 706 27.63 11.14 36.33
N CYS A 707 27.42 11.27 37.64
CA CYS A 707 26.19 11.84 38.21
C CYS A 707 26.25 13.39 38.22
N PRO A 708 25.15 14.11 37.89
CA PRO A 708 23.86 13.59 37.43
C PRO A 708 23.95 12.97 36.02
N VAL A 709 23.32 11.81 35.83
CA VAL A 709 23.50 11.00 34.62
C VAL A 709 22.79 11.65 33.43
N SER A 710 23.54 11.99 32.38
CA SER A 710 22.97 12.62 31.18
C SER A 710 22.20 11.64 30.29
N TYR A 711 21.15 12.10 29.61
CA TYR A 711 20.45 11.28 28.61
C TYR A 711 21.40 10.78 27.51
N ALA A 712 22.27 11.66 27.01
CA ALA A 712 23.22 11.38 25.92
C ALA A 712 24.31 10.34 26.26
N SER A 713 24.47 9.97 27.54
CA SER A 713 25.26 8.82 27.97
C SER A 713 24.42 7.55 28.09
N THR A 714 23.17 7.63 28.57
CA THR A 714 22.27 6.46 28.74
C THR A 714 21.75 5.87 27.43
N GLU A 715 21.51 6.69 26.40
CA GLU A 715 21.04 6.22 25.07
C GLU A 715 22.06 5.28 24.38
N LYS A 716 23.31 5.23 24.86
CA LYS A 716 24.40 4.41 24.32
C LYS A 716 24.51 3.03 24.98
N LEU A 717 23.65 2.71 25.95
CA LEU A 717 23.69 1.50 26.76
C LEU A 717 22.70 0.46 26.17
N PRO A 718 23.18 -0.50 25.35
CA PRO A 718 22.27 -1.39 24.61
C PRO A 718 21.45 -2.32 25.51
N TYR A 719 22.02 -2.88 26.58
CA TYR A 719 21.28 -3.79 27.47
C TYR A 719 20.23 -3.03 28.29
N PHE A 720 20.56 -1.84 28.79
CA PHE A 720 19.61 -0.95 29.46
C PHE A 720 18.46 -0.50 28.53
N ASP A 721 18.77 -0.05 27.31
CA ASP A 721 17.77 0.31 26.28
C ASP A 721 16.85 -0.88 25.94
N ALA A 722 17.40 -2.10 25.91
CA ALA A 722 16.65 -3.34 25.75
C ALA A 722 15.76 -3.68 26.96
N VAL A 723 16.25 -3.49 28.18
CA VAL A 723 15.48 -3.65 29.44
C VAL A 723 14.27 -2.71 29.47
N VAL A 724 14.46 -1.43 29.14
CA VAL A 724 13.37 -0.44 29.11
C VAL A 724 12.31 -0.81 28.07
N LYS A 725 12.73 -1.24 26.87
CA LYS A 725 11.81 -1.68 25.81
C LYS A 725 11.05 -2.95 26.19
N GLU A 726 11.70 -3.92 26.80
CA GLU A 726 11.04 -5.15 27.21
C GLU A 726 10.06 -4.94 28.36
N ALA A 727 10.40 -4.06 29.32
CA ALA A 727 9.49 -3.69 30.41
C ALA A 727 8.24 -2.99 29.86
N ALA A 728 8.44 -2.05 28.93
CA ALA A 728 7.35 -1.36 28.24
C ALA A 728 6.50 -2.30 27.36
N ARG A 729 7.12 -3.31 26.73
CA ARG A 729 6.40 -4.36 25.99
C ARG A 729 5.56 -5.23 26.91
N MET A 730 6.15 -5.67 28.03
CA MET A 730 5.53 -6.60 28.99
C MET A 730 4.47 -5.94 29.89
N HIS A 731 4.54 -4.64 30.10
CA HIS A 731 3.57 -3.87 30.87
C HIS A 731 3.39 -2.46 30.27
N PRO A 732 2.75 -2.34 29.08
CA PRO A 732 2.57 -1.05 28.44
C PRO A 732 1.56 -0.20 29.23
N GLY A 733 1.93 1.05 29.51
CA GLY A 733 1.15 1.98 30.34
C GLY A 733 -0.26 2.31 29.84
N VAL A 734 -0.59 1.97 28.59
CA VAL A 734 -1.96 2.04 28.04
C VAL A 734 -2.37 0.71 27.42
N GLY A 735 -3.21 -0.04 28.13
CA GLY A 735 -3.79 -1.32 27.68
C GLY A 735 -5.22 -1.25 27.15
N LEU A 736 -5.65 -0.10 26.67
CA LEU A 736 -7.03 0.12 26.18
C LEU A 736 -7.15 -0.26 24.69
N ILE A 737 -8.35 -0.69 24.28
CA ILE A 737 -8.69 -0.88 22.87
C ILE A 737 -8.90 0.50 22.25
N LEU A 738 -7.90 1.01 21.52
CA LEU A 738 -7.94 2.36 20.94
C LEU A 738 -8.77 2.40 19.65
N GLU A 739 -10.08 2.57 19.80
CA GLU A 739 -11.09 2.41 18.75
C GLU A 739 -11.05 3.41 17.57
N ARG A 740 -11.34 2.93 16.37
CA ARG A 740 -11.52 3.69 15.13
C ARG A 740 -12.77 3.18 14.42
N VAL A 741 -13.46 4.08 13.71
CA VAL A 741 -14.61 3.72 12.88
C VAL A 741 -14.13 3.47 11.46
N VAL A 742 -14.48 2.33 10.87
CA VAL A 742 -14.22 2.01 9.46
C VAL A 742 -14.95 3.04 8.58
N PRO A 743 -14.26 3.69 7.62
CA PRO A 743 -14.80 4.82 6.88
C PRO A 743 -15.97 4.43 5.97
N ALA A 744 -16.64 5.44 5.40
CA ALA A 744 -17.80 5.23 4.54
C ALA A 744 -17.47 4.34 3.32
N GLU A 745 -16.27 4.47 2.77
CA GLU A 745 -15.75 3.64 1.68
C GLU A 745 -15.50 2.16 2.04
N GLY A 746 -15.67 1.76 3.32
CA GLY A 746 -15.30 0.44 3.83
C GLY A 746 -13.78 0.27 3.96
N LEU A 747 -13.33 -0.92 4.35
CA LEU A 747 -11.90 -1.24 4.41
C LEU A 747 -11.65 -2.69 3.97
N THR A 748 -10.93 -2.88 2.87
CA THR A 748 -10.43 -4.20 2.45
C THR A 748 -9.04 -4.43 3.03
N LEU A 749 -8.87 -5.55 3.74
CA LEU A 749 -7.59 -5.98 4.31
C LEU A 749 -6.72 -6.67 3.25
N SER A 750 -5.43 -6.81 3.52
CA SER A 750 -4.45 -7.42 2.59
C SER A 750 -4.69 -8.89 2.27
N ASP A 751 -5.51 -9.59 3.07
CA ASP A 751 -5.95 -10.97 2.85
C ASP A 751 -7.30 -11.08 2.13
N GLY A 752 -7.87 -9.95 1.66
CA GLY A 752 -9.14 -9.88 0.96
C GLY A 752 -10.38 -9.82 1.85
N ARG A 753 -10.25 -9.89 3.20
CA ARG A 753 -11.39 -9.65 4.10
C ARG A 753 -11.86 -8.20 4.00
N VAL A 754 -13.17 -7.99 3.93
CA VAL A 754 -13.78 -6.65 3.87
C VAL A 754 -14.46 -6.33 5.19
N LEU A 755 -14.09 -5.20 5.79
CA LEU A 755 -14.74 -4.60 6.94
C LEU A 755 -15.79 -3.59 6.46
N SER A 756 -17.00 -3.70 7.00
CA SER A 756 -18.14 -2.87 6.59
C SER A 756 -18.00 -1.42 7.09
N PRO A 757 -18.54 -0.43 6.36
CA PRO A 757 -18.62 0.94 6.84
C PRO A 757 -19.26 1.04 8.22
N GLY A 758 -18.69 1.86 9.11
CA GLY A 758 -19.21 2.04 10.46
C GLY A 758 -18.79 0.97 11.48
N THR A 759 -18.18 -0.15 11.07
CA THR A 759 -17.60 -1.13 12.01
C THR A 759 -16.56 -0.44 12.90
N VAL A 760 -16.63 -0.68 14.21
CA VAL A 760 -15.62 -0.21 15.17
C VAL A 760 -14.51 -1.25 15.25
N VAL A 761 -13.26 -0.80 15.09
CA VAL A 761 -12.05 -1.63 15.20
C VAL A 761 -11.04 -0.98 16.13
N GLY A 762 -10.29 -1.76 16.88
CA GLY A 762 -9.23 -1.25 17.75
C GLY A 762 -8.15 -2.29 17.98
N MET A 763 -7.02 -1.85 18.50
CA MET A 763 -5.89 -2.70 18.87
C MET A 763 -5.60 -2.51 20.35
N ASN A 764 -5.23 -3.59 21.03
CA ASN A 764 -4.82 -3.57 22.43
C ASN A 764 -3.32 -3.94 22.51
N ALA A 765 -2.51 -3.06 23.09
CA ALA A 765 -1.06 -3.27 23.22
C ALA A 765 -0.74 -4.58 23.97
N TRP A 766 -1.41 -4.86 25.09
CA TRP A 766 -1.20 -6.09 25.88
C TRP A 766 -1.48 -7.37 25.09
N VAL A 767 -2.39 -7.34 24.11
CA VAL A 767 -2.70 -8.51 23.26
C VAL A 767 -1.69 -8.64 22.13
N ILE A 768 -1.38 -7.54 21.44
CA ILE A 768 -0.43 -7.54 20.31
C ILE A 768 1.00 -7.87 20.76
N HIS A 769 1.41 -7.34 21.92
CA HIS A 769 2.73 -7.59 22.51
C HIS A 769 2.95 -9.05 22.93
N GLN A 770 1.88 -9.82 23.09
CA GLN A 770 1.90 -11.25 23.43
C GLN A 770 1.84 -12.17 22.19
N ASN A 771 1.83 -11.60 20.98
CA ASN A 771 1.82 -12.41 19.75
C ASN A 771 3.18 -13.10 19.53
N LYS A 772 3.17 -14.42 19.65
CA LYS A 772 4.35 -15.29 19.47
C LYS A 772 4.97 -15.24 18.08
N GLU A 773 4.17 -14.98 17.03
CA GLU A 773 4.68 -14.84 15.66
C GLU A 773 5.59 -13.61 15.50
N ILE A 774 5.42 -12.61 16.38
CA ILE A 774 6.14 -11.33 16.34
C ILE A 774 7.27 -11.29 17.37
N PHE A 775 6.98 -11.72 18.60
CA PHE A 775 7.89 -11.59 19.75
C PHE A 775 8.53 -12.92 20.20
N GLY A 776 8.28 -14.02 19.50
CA GLY A 776 8.84 -15.34 19.81
C GLY A 776 7.97 -16.18 20.74
N ASP A 777 8.27 -17.48 20.87
CA ASP A 777 7.49 -18.41 21.69
C ASP A 777 7.44 -18.03 23.18
N ASP A 778 8.45 -17.32 23.64
CA ASP A 778 8.62 -16.74 24.98
C ASP A 778 8.07 -15.31 25.10
N ALA A 779 7.17 -14.86 24.21
CA ALA A 779 6.55 -13.52 24.30
C ALA A 779 5.90 -13.19 25.67
N ALA A 780 5.50 -14.21 26.44
CA ALA A 780 4.97 -14.05 27.80
C ALA A 780 6.04 -13.94 28.90
N SER A 781 7.32 -14.12 28.54
CA SER A 781 8.47 -13.96 29.43
C SER A 781 9.10 -12.57 29.24
N PHE A 782 9.64 -12.02 30.32
CA PHE A 782 10.48 -10.84 30.27
C PHE A 782 11.91 -11.27 29.88
N ASN A 783 12.34 -10.93 28.66
CA ASN A 783 13.65 -11.28 28.11
C ASN A 783 14.16 -10.06 27.31
N PRO A 784 14.99 -9.19 27.93
CA PRO A 784 15.59 -8.03 27.28
C PRO A 784 16.43 -8.38 26.04
N GLU A 785 17.12 -9.51 26.07
CA GLU A 785 18.01 -9.99 25.00
C GLU A 785 17.28 -10.14 23.65
N ARG A 786 15.95 -10.29 23.65
CA ARG A 786 15.10 -10.18 22.45
C ARG A 786 15.32 -8.87 21.68
N TRP A 787 15.58 -7.74 22.33
CA TRP A 787 15.81 -6.47 21.62
C TRP A 787 17.23 -6.32 21.08
N LEU A 788 18.13 -7.23 21.49
CA LEU A 788 19.52 -7.30 21.06
C LEU A 788 19.69 -8.30 19.92
N ARG A 789 20.93 -8.36 19.40
CA ARG A 789 21.38 -9.40 18.48
C ARG A 789 21.77 -10.63 19.29
N GLY A 790 21.17 -11.78 18.98
CA GLY A 790 21.44 -13.03 19.68
C GLY A 790 22.74 -13.69 19.21
N GLU A 791 23.40 -14.45 20.09
CA GLU A 791 24.58 -15.25 19.73
C GLU A 791 24.23 -16.30 18.67
N ALA A 792 23.09 -16.99 18.83
CA ALA A 792 22.58 -17.96 17.86
C ALA A 792 22.11 -17.34 16.53
N GLU A 793 21.97 -16.01 16.40
CA GLU A 793 21.79 -15.37 15.09
C GLU A 793 23.08 -15.39 14.23
N THR A 794 24.12 -16.10 14.68
CA THR A 794 25.29 -16.49 13.89
C THR A 794 25.18 -17.88 13.24
N GLU A 795 24.31 -18.78 13.72
CA GLU A 795 24.14 -20.13 13.19
C GLU A 795 22.66 -20.60 13.23
N GLU A 796 22.08 -20.73 12.04
CA GLU A 796 20.68 -21.10 11.76
C GLU A 796 19.59 -20.07 12.16
N VAL A 797 18.50 -20.07 11.40
CA VAL A 797 17.27 -19.26 11.60
C VAL A 797 17.43 -17.73 11.48
N CYS A 798 17.42 -17.20 10.24
CA CYS A 798 16.37 -16.27 9.77
C CYS A 798 16.60 -15.81 8.31
N GLU A 799 16.16 -16.58 7.30
CA GLU A 799 16.31 -16.10 5.90
C GLU A 799 15.16 -16.38 4.92
N ILE A 800 14.32 -17.40 5.14
CA ILE A 800 13.26 -17.76 4.17
C ILE A 800 11.88 -17.18 4.54
N SER A 801 11.65 -16.72 5.78
CA SER A 801 10.32 -16.25 6.22
C SER A 801 10.08 -14.75 5.95
N LEU A 802 10.98 -13.88 6.42
CA LEU A 802 10.76 -12.42 6.43
C LEU A 802 11.02 -11.74 5.06
N LEU A 803 12.04 -12.18 4.33
CA LEU A 803 12.30 -11.72 2.95
C LEU A 803 11.13 -12.07 2.01
N VAL A 804 10.52 -13.23 2.25
CA VAL A 804 9.29 -13.66 1.58
C VAL A 804 8.11 -12.78 2.03
N SER A 805 7.82 -12.59 3.31
CA SER A 805 6.71 -11.73 3.77
C SER A 805 6.76 -10.29 3.23
N CYS A 806 7.92 -9.64 3.24
CA CYS A 806 8.07 -8.27 2.72
C CYS A 806 7.88 -8.16 1.19
N TYR A 807 8.22 -9.20 0.42
CA TYR A 807 7.93 -9.25 -1.03
C TYR A 807 6.52 -9.76 -1.35
N LEU A 808 5.93 -10.61 -0.50
CA LEU A 808 4.55 -11.09 -0.63
C LEU A 808 3.54 -9.98 -0.45
N LEU A 809 3.76 -9.07 0.49
CA LEU A 809 2.97 -7.85 0.68
C LEU A 809 2.97 -6.90 -0.54
N ARG A 810 3.76 -7.21 -1.59
CA ARG A 810 3.79 -6.49 -2.89
C ARG A 810 3.53 -7.40 -4.10
N ALA A 811 3.18 -8.67 -3.93
CA ALA A 811 3.05 -9.64 -5.02
C ALA A 811 1.65 -10.25 -5.09
N GLU A 812 0.85 -9.76 -6.04
CA GLU A 812 -0.59 -10.07 -6.22
C GLU A 812 -0.94 -11.53 -6.62
N ASN A 813 0.01 -12.48 -6.65
CA ASN A 813 -0.24 -13.81 -7.22
C ASN A 813 0.56 -14.96 -6.58
N ALA A 814 -0.17 -16.02 -6.24
CA ALA A 814 0.32 -17.22 -5.51
C ALA A 814 1.50 -17.96 -6.17
N LEU A 815 1.68 -17.84 -7.49
CA LEU A 815 2.74 -18.56 -8.20
C LEU A 815 4.13 -17.92 -8.07
N ARG A 816 4.20 -16.60 -7.82
CA ARG A 816 5.49 -15.91 -7.55
C ARG A 816 6.11 -16.36 -6.23
N VAL A 817 5.27 -16.68 -5.25
CA VAL A 817 5.63 -17.16 -3.91
C VAL A 817 6.48 -18.43 -3.98
N HIS A 818 6.09 -19.35 -4.85
CA HIS A 818 6.71 -20.67 -4.94
C HIS A 818 8.10 -20.59 -5.61
N LEU A 819 8.20 -19.85 -6.72
CA LEU A 819 9.46 -19.65 -7.44
C LEU A 819 10.51 -18.92 -6.59
N LEU A 820 10.12 -17.90 -5.83
CA LEU A 820 11.04 -17.18 -4.92
C LEU A 820 11.60 -18.08 -3.80
N LYS A 821 10.79 -18.99 -3.24
CA LYS A 821 11.28 -19.99 -2.27
C LYS A 821 12.34 -20.92 -2.88
N THR A 822 12.16 -21.36 -4.13
CA THR A 822 13.12 -22.23 -4.83
C THR A 822 14.42 -21.50 -5.16
N SER A 823 14.36 -20.23 -5.55
CA SER A 823 15.56 -19.42 -5.84
C SER A 823 16.43 -19.19 -4.59
N LEU A 824 15.82 -18.94 -3.43
CA LEU A 824 16.57 -18.73 -2.18
C LEU A 824 17.29 -20.01 -1.69
N GLN A 825 16.67 -21.18 -1.85
CA GLN A 825 17.28 -22.48 -1.49
C GLN A 825 18.55 -22.81 -2.29
N LEU A 826 18.79 -22.15 -3.43
CA LEU A 826 19.99 -22.33 -4.25
C LEU A 826 21.10 -21.30 -3.96
N TYR A 827 20.80 -20.24 -3.21
CA TYR A 827 21.74 -19.13 -2.97
C TYR A 827 22.59 -19.32 -1.70
N THR A 828 22.10 -20.10 -0.73
CA THR A 828 22.74 -20.35 0.58
C THR A 828 23.98 -21.26 0.55
N GLN A 829 24.51 -21.62 -0.63
CA GLN A 829 25.62 -22.57 -0.77
C GLN A 829 26.97 -21.95 -1.18
N CYS A 830 27.12 -20.63 -1.26
CA CYS A 830 28.36 -20.01 -1.78
C CYS A 830 28.83 -18.73 -1.05
N THR A 831 30.13 -18.72 -0.73
CA THR A 831 31.03 -17.63 -0.27
C THR A 831 30.97 -17.17 1.20
N PRO A 832 32.13 -17.02 1.90
CA PRO A 832 32.16 -16.64 3.33
C PRO A 832 31.91 -15.16 3.63
N ASP A 833 32.31 -14.24 2.74
CA ASP A 833 32.28 -12.79 3.02
C ASP A 833 30.86 -12.18 2.97
N ILE A 834 29.85 -12.95 2.56
CA ILE A 834 28.45 -12.53 2.51
C ILE A 834 27.73 -12.78 3.86
N LEU A 835 28.28 -13.65 4.73
CA LEU A 835 27.65 -14.05 5.99
C LEU A 835 27.43 -12.88 6.97
N SER A 836 28.35 -11.93 7.07
CA SER A 836 28.23 -10.78 7.97
C SER A 836 27.08 -9.84 7.58
N ASP A 837 26.86 -9.63 6.29
CA ASP A 837 25.78 -8.80 5.74
C ASP A 837 24.40 -9.48 5.87
N LEU A 838 24.34 -10.81 5.68
CA LEU A 838 23.11 -11.58 5.85
C LEU A 838 22.68 -11.71 7.33
N GLN A 839 23.63 -11.92 8.26
CA GLN A 839 23.36 -11.91 9.70
C GLN A 839 22.83 -10.54 10.18
N ASN A 840 23.36 -9.44 9.63
CA ASN A 840 22.81 -8.11 9.88
C ASN A 840 21.36 -7.99 9.37
N PHE A 841 21.02 -8.63 8.26
CA PHE A 841 19.68 -8.60 7.68
C PHE A 841 18.64 -9.33 8.55
N GLY A 842 18.96 -10.52 9.07
CA GLY A 842 18.05 -11.31 9.93
C GLY A 842 17.65 -10.55 11.20
N TYR A 843 18.64 -10.03 11.94
CA TYR A 843 18.44 -9.20 13.12
C TYR A 843 17.61 -7.94 12.80
N GLN A 844 17.96 -7.19 11.76
CA GLN A 844 17.23 -5.96 11.40
C GLN A 844 15.80 -6.24 10.94
N ALA A 845 15.54 -7.35 10.25
CA ALA A 845 14.20 -7.76 9.85
C ALA A 845 13.33 -8.13 11.07
N ARG A 846 13.85 -8.93 12.01
CA ARG A 846 13.19 -9.28 13.27
C ARG A 846 12.90 -8.03 14.11
N LEU A 847 13.90 -7.17 14.28
CA LEU A 847 13.77 -5.91 15.03
C LEU A 847 12.80 -4.93 14.36
N SER A 848 12.75 -4.87 13.02
CA SER A 848 11.78 -4.06 12.28
C SER A 848 10.35 -4.59 12.43
N MET A 849 10.17 -5.92 12.40
CA MET A 849 8.88 -6.56 12.66
C MET A 849 8.38 -6.26 14.08
N MET A 850 9.22 -6.42 15.11
CA MET A 850 8.85 -6.06 16.48
C MET A 850 8.52 -4.57 16.62
N LYS A 851 9.37 -3.67 16.10
CA LYS A 851 9.16 -2.21 16.14
C LYS A 851 7.90 -1.74 15.40
N SER A 852 7.41 -2.49 14.41
CA SER A 852 6.16 -2.15 13.69
C SER A 852 4.89 -2.61 14.40
N HIS A 853 5.02 -3.47 15.41
CA HIS A 853 3.93 -3.99 16.24
C HIS A 853 4.05 -3.62 17.73
N ASP A 854 5.12 -2.94 18.12
CA ASP A 854 5.24 -2.24 19.39
C ASP A 854 4.28 -1.05 19.41
N LEU A 855 3.24 -1.19 20.24
CA LEU A 855 2.17 -0.21 20.46
C LEU A 855 2.31 0.50 21.80
N THR A 856 3.44 0.40 22.50
CA THR A 856 3.73 1.08 23.78
C THR A 856 3.33 2.55 23.76
N PHE A 857 3.67 3.26 22.68
CA PHE A 857 3.34 4.67 22.46
C PHE A 857 2.25 4.89 21.40
N GLY A 858 1.55 3.84 20.99
CA GLY A 858 0.62 3.83 19.86
C GLY A 858 1.30 4.08 18.51
N ALA A 859 0.50 4.31 17.46
CA ALA A 859 1.00 4.43 16.09
C ALA A 859 0.21 5.46 15.24
N GLY A 860 0.82 5.85 14.11
CA GLY A 860 0.18 6.69 13.09
C GLY A 860 -0.08 8.14 13.53
N LYS A 861 -1.18 8.74 13.02
CA LYS A 861 -1.50 10.16 13.24
C LYS A 861 -1.90 10.55 14.68
N ARG A 862 -2.05 9.55 15.56
CA ARG A 862 -2.36 9.72 16.99
C ARG A 862 -1.34 8.97 17.88
N VAL A 863 -0.10 8.85 17.43
CA VAL A 863 1.03 8.38 18.26
C VAL A 863 1.24 9.35 19.44
N CYS A 864 1.67 8.82 20.59
CA CYS A 864 1.91 9.61 21.80
C CYS A 864 2.95 10.71 21.56
N MET A 865 2.61 11.96 21.92
CA MET A 865 3.53 13.09 21.89
C MET A 865 4.54 13.05 23.04
N GLY A 866 4.10 12.62 24.24
CA GLY A 866 4.92 12.50 25.44
C GLY A 866 6.01 11.42 25.37
N ARG A 867 6.10 10.63 24.30
CA ARG A 867 7.10 9.56 24.14
C ARG A 867 8.53 10.04 24.45
N SER A 868 8.92 11.20 23.93
CA SER A 868 10.28 11.73 24.15
C SER A 868 10.51 12.20 25.59
N VAL A 869 9.44 12.64 26.29
CA VAL A 869 9.51 13.03 27.72
C VAL A 869 9.70 11.76 28.56
N SER A 870 8.83 10.77 28.35
CA SER A 870 8.83 9.49 29.07
C SER A 870 10.13 8.73 28.91
N ILE A 871 10.71 8.70 27.70
CA ILE A 871 12.03 8.13 27.44
C ILE A 871 13.12 8.93 28.16
N LEU A 872 13.13 10.26 28.05
CA LEU A 872 14.14 11.13 28.67
C LEU A 872 14.19 10.97 30.19
N GLU A 873 13.04 11.00 30.87
CA GLU A 873 12.98 10.87 32.33
C GLU A 873 13.28 9.44 32.79
N THR A 874 12.73 8.42 32.13
CA THR A 874 12.96 7.00 32.44
C THR A 874 14.43 6.64 32.36
N TYR A 875 15.10 7.06 31.28
CA TYR A 875 16.49 6.68 31.05
C TYR A 875 17.40 7.23 32.13
N LYS A 876 17.19 8.49 32.53
CA LYS A 876 17.99 9.14 33.58
C LYS A 876 17.73 8.58 34.98
N VAL A 877 16.46 8.44 35.38
CA VAL A 877 16.13 8.03 36.74
C VAL A 877 16.49 6.56 37.00
N MET A 878 16.26 5.67 36.05
CA MET A 878 16.53 4.24 36.23
C MET A 878 18.04 3.96 36.32
N THR A 879 18.86 4.50 35.42
CA THR A 879 20.33 4.31 35.54
C THR A 879 20.88 4.94 36.80
N THR A 880 20.34 6.09 37.23
CA THR A 880 20.80 6.74 38.46
C THR A 880 20.45 5.91 39.69
N LEU A 881 19.24 5.34 39.78
CA LEU A 881 18.83 4.48 40.89
C LEU A 881 19.69 3.21 40.97
N PHE A 882 19.87 2.49 39.86
CA PHE A 882 20.70 1.28 39.84
C PHE A 882 22.19 1.55 40.14
N LEU A 883 22.73 2.73 39.75
CA LEU A 883 24.09 3.13 40.12
C LEU A 883 24.24 3.61 41.58
N THR A 884 23.13 3.90 42.28
CA THR A 884 23.15 4.47 43.64
C THR A 884 22.78 3.45 44.72
N TYR A 885 21.94 2.47 44.39
CA TYR A 885 21.38 1.51 45.35
C TYR A 885 21.50 0.06 44.84
N GLU A 886 21.91 -0.85 45.73
CA GLU A 886 21.98 -2.30 45.50
C GLU A 886 20.62 -3.00 45.71
#